data_AF-A0AAP2GQ21-F1
#
_entry.id   AF-A0AAP2GQ21-F1
#
_cell.length_a   1.000
_cell.length_b   1.000
_cell.length_c   1.000
_cell.angle_alpha   90.00
_cell.angle_beta   90.00
_cell.angle_gamma   90.00
#
_symmetry.space_group_name_H-M   'P 1'
#
loop_
_entity.id
_entity.type
_entity.pdbx_description
1 polymer ?
#
loop_
_entity_poly.entity_id
_entity_poly.type
_entity_poly.pdbx_seq_one_letter_code
_entity_poly.pdbx_strand_id
1 'polypeptide(L)'
;MTIAREESFKTTCSYCGVGCGIVVKRDRRNNVTVEGDKDHPVNKGMLCSKGMNLHYAMNDHSDRLFYPEMRRSRNHPLERVTWDDALKRTAAVFSTIIQKHGPDAVGFYVSGQCLTEEYYVVNKLVKGFLGTNNIDTNSRLCMSSAVAGYTNMLGEDAVPVAYEDIELADCFLIAGANPAWCHPILFRRIEAHKQRNPDVKLIVVDPRKTQTCTGADLHLQPLPGTDIYLYNAIARVLIENGDVDYTFIHNHTEDYERYRASVVAVPLADAARICAVPEEDIRMAAAYIAAAKGFLTLWAMGLNQSVVGVHKNFALISLNLITGHIGKPGSGPFSLTGQPNAMGGREVGGLATMLAAHRSLQNPVHRREVADFWGVPGISEKPGYTATQMVEALERGELKAIWIMCTNPLVSLPDLRRVEKALGNARFVVVQDISRKSDTLSFADLVLPAAGHFEKEGTMTNSERRISHLSKVVEPPGEALADAEIVCRFARAMGFHGFEYTSPAAIYDEHARLTRGTNIDISGLSYERLKTEGTFQWPVKDISSSGTARLFTDHRFYTPSQKARFFPLDKPANQSEPLTADFPLILTTGRIRDQWHTMTKTGKVSRLRQHIDKPFLEIHPDDAAARDIQEGTVVTIRSARGDVRVRAKITDEIKQGVVFLPMHWGKATTDLARANNLTSTLVDPISKEPDFKFSAVEVTPYIKPRERILVAGAGAAAFRFLCTYRALNTTDEIVVISKEKDPFYNRVLLPEYVNDSVGWDRLQKFQAGEFESLNVALELENEIVSVDRQQKYVVDKHGRRHRYDKLVLATGTRAFIPKDAPTHLPGIFTMRTRPDADRLKEHLKPGGQVIIIGGGLLGLELAVALREIDIQVSVIQMSSRLMERQVDNLAGQLLLDFIEEKGVAVYLNDQVQQVVWDDATQRLRAGLRSGKTLYANALVYAVGTRPNIEFAQEAGVDTGRGIIVNDHLQTSDPDIFAIGEIAEHRGNTLGITAAAEKQADVLARYLDGDVQSIYEGTVPMNILKLAGVDLCSLGMAEIPANEVGYDEVLFIDKSMRYYKKCIIKEDRLVGAILMGDKSEFAEFKELIENRIELSAQRLQLLRSGKKAAPVVGKLVCSCNQVGAGNLKALIKTGCNTLNELCQRSGAGLGCGSCKPEIQKILRLETVTV
;
A
#
# COMPACT_ATOMS: atom_id res chain seq x y z
N MET A 1 -20.36 4.28 -38.85
CA MET A 1 -20.39 4.18 -37.38
C MET A 1 -19.97 5.52 -36.80
N THR A 2 -20.93 6.32 -36.34
CA THR A 2 -20.67 7.64 -35.73
C THR A 2 -20.02 7.42 -34.37
N ILE A 3 -18.79 7.92 -34.20
CA ILE A 3 -18.05 7.88 -32.93
C ILE A 3 -18.84 8.78 -31.95
N ALA A 4 -19.69 8.19 -31.12
CA ALA A 4 -20.37 8.94 -30.05
C ALA A 4 -19.29 9.51 -29.11
N ARG A 5 -19.33 10.82 -28.87
CA ARG A 5 -18.34 11.61 -28.12
C ARG A 5 -18.17 11.08 -26.69
N GLU A 6 -16.92 10.97 -26.23
CA GLU A 6 -16.59 10.85 -24.81
C GLU A 6 -17.07 12.11 -24.08
N GLU A 7 -17.68 11.94 -22.91
CA GLU A 7 -18.04 13.05 -22.02
C GLU A 7 -16.86 13.39 -21.12
N SER A 8 -16.58 14.68 -20.98
CA SER A 8 -15.40 15.21 -20.29
C SER A 8 -15.83 16.21 -19.21
N PHE A 9 -15.30 16.06 -18.01
CA PHE A 9 -15.67 16.84 -16.84
C PHE A 9 -14.43 17.49 -16.22
N LYS A 10 -14.49 18.80 -15.94
CA LYS A 10 -13.48 19.50 -15.13
C LYS A 10 -13.81 19.34 -13.65
N THR A 11 -12.82 18.99 -12.84
CA THR A 11 -12.95 18.78 -11.39
C THR A 11 -11.57 18.85 -10.72
N THR A 12 -11.45 18.50 -9.44
CA THR A 12 -10.19 18.55 -8.69
C THR A 12 -9.71 17.18 -8.20
N CYS A 13 -8.43 17.08 -7.88
CA CYS A 13 -7.81 15.90 -7.28
C CYS A 13 -8.21 15.73 -5.81
N SER A 14 -8.46 14.49 -5.38
CA SER A 14 -8.99 14.13 -4.05
C SER A 14 -7.94 13.87 -2.95
N TYR A 15 -6.66 14.18 -3.22
CA TYR A 15 -5.53 13.84 -2.35
C TYR A 15 -5.03 15.05 -1.55
N CYS A 16 -3.85 15.58 -1.85
CA CYS A 16 -3.24 16.64 -1.05
C CYS A 16 -3.98 17.98 -1.16
N GLY A 17 -3.84 18.84 -0.15
CA GLY A 17 -4.36 20.22 -0.08
C GLY A 17 -3.80 21.20 -1.11
N VAL A 18 -3.13 20.71 -2.16
CA VAL A 18 -2.74 21.53 -3.32
C VAL A 18 -3.97 21.93 -4.13
N GLY A 19 -4.93 21.01 -4.34
CA GLY A 19 -6.11 21.28 -5.17
C GLY A 19 -5.81 21.32 -6.67
N CYS A 20 -5.12 20.29 -7.20
CA CYS A 20 -4.82 20.20 -8.63
C CYS A 20 -6.10 19.99 -9.44
N GLY A 21 -6.30 20.78 -10.50
CA GLY A 21 -7.38 20.59 -11.47
C GLY A 21 -7.11 19.42 -12.40
N ILE A 22 -8.15 18.66 -12.69
CA ILE A 22 -8.12 17.48 -13.55
C ILE A 22 -9.29 17.48 -14.52
N VAL A 23 -9.06 16.84 -15.65
CA VAL A 23 -10.09 16.50 -16.63
C VAL A 23 -10.35 15.00 -16.52
N VAL A 24 -11.60 14.63 -16.29
CA VAL A 24 -12.04 13.24 -16.18
C VAL A 24 -12.86 12.90 -17.41
N LYS A 25 -12.46 11.86 -18.14
CA LYS A 25 -13.21 11.34 -19.29
C LYS A 25 -13.91 10.05 -18.90
N ARG A 26 -15.19 9.94 -19.22
CA ARG A 26 -16.01 8.74 -18.95
C ARG A 26 -16.28 7.99 -20.25
N ASP A 27 -15.97 6.69 -20.26
CA ASP A 27 -16.26 5.80 -21.39
C ASP A 27 -17.68 5.22 -21.33
N ARG A 28 -18.07 4.43 -22.35
CA ARG A 28 -19.39 3.78 -22.42
C ARG A 28 -19.61 2.68 -21.38
N ARG A 29 -18.53 2.16 -20.78
CA ARG A 29 -18.55 1.16 -19.71
C ARG A 29 -18.55 1.82 -18.33
N ASN A 30 -18.71 3.14 -18.24
CA ASN A 30 -18.60 3.97 -17.03
C ASN A 30 -17.22 3.97 -16.37
N ASN A 31 -16.18 3.49 -17.06
CA ASN A 31 -14.81 3.66 -16.55
C ASN A 31 -14.39 5.10 -16.75
N VAL A 32 -13.63 5.61 -15.79
CA VAL A 32 -13.02 6.94 -15.89
C VAL A 32 -11.55 6.86 -16.27
N THR A 33 -11.07 7.87 -16.96
CA THR A 33 -9.64 8.18 -17.13
C THR A 33 -9.39 9.61 -16.68
N VAL A 34 -8.17 9.91 -16.25
CA VAL A 34 -7.80 11.20 -15.65
C VAL A 34 -6.57 11.77 -16.35
N GLU A 35 -6.63 13.05 -16.69
CA GLU A 35 -5.48 13.87 -17.09
C GLU A 35 -5.49 15.21 -16.34
N GLY A 36 -4.37 15.92 -16.32
CA GLY A 36 -4.30 17.23 -15.68
C GLY A 36 -4.99 18.31 -16.52
N ASP A 37 -5.78 19.18 -15.89
CA ASP A 37 -6.36 20.34 -16.58
C ASP A 37 -5.25 21.38 -16.85
N LYS A 38 -4.97 21.60 -18.13
CA LYS A 38 -3.93 22.52 -18.60
C LYS A 38 -4.25 23.98 -18.26
N ASP A 39 -5.54 24.31 -18.14
CA ASP A 39 -6.01 25.68 -17.89
C ASP A 39 -6.12 25.99 -16.39
N HIS A 40 -6.04 24.97 -15.53
CA HIS A 40 -6.25 25.16 -14.10
C HIS A 40 -5.04 25.88 -13.45
N PRO A 41 -5.25 27.00 -12.71
CA PRO A 41 -4.17 27.90 -12.29
C PRO A 41 -3.16 27.25 -11.34
N VAL A 42 -3.63 26.30 -10.53
CA VAL A 42 -2.81 25.64 -9.51
C VAL A 42 -1.70 24.78 -10.11
N ASN A 43 -2.05 23.86 -11.01
CA ASN A 43 -1.16 22.80 -11.48
C ASN A 43 -0.79 22.88 -12.96
N LYS A 44 -1.48 23.71 -13.76
CA LYS A 44 -1.12 23.97 -15.17
C LYS A 44 -0.91 22.67 -15.98
N GLY A 45 -1.81 21.70 -15.80
CA GLY A 45 -1.75 20.38 -16.45
C GLY A 45 -0.84 19.33 -15.78
N MET A 46 -0.04 19.70 -14.78
CA MET A 46 0.84 18.75 -14.08
C MET A 46 0.06 17.89 -13.08
N LEU A 47 0.45 16.62 -12.93
CA LEU A 47 -0.05 15.71 -11.89
C LEU A 47 1.11 14.90 -11.28
N CYS A 48 0.97 14.57 -9.99
CA CYS A 48 1.88 13.64 -9.31
C CYS A 48 1.49 12.17 -9.56
N SER A 49 2.32 11.22 -9.10
CA SER A 49 2.07 9.77 -9.25
C SER A 49 0.67 9.37 -8.78
N LYS A 50 0.23 9.85 -7.61
CA LYS A 50 -1.12 9.60 -7.08
C LYS A 50 -2.21 10.18 -7.98
N GLY A 51 -2.05 11.43 -8.44
CA GLY A 51 -3.03 12.12 -9.29
C GLY A 51 -3.20 11.46 -10.66
N MET A 52 -2.09 11.09 -11.31
CA MET A 52 -2.12 10.40 -12.62
C MET A 52 -2.81 9.03 -12.56
N ASN A 53 -2.68 8.32 -11.43
CA ASN A 53 -3.26 6.99 -11.25
C ASN A 53 -4.59 7.01 -10.46
N LEU A 54 -5.20 8.19 -10.25
CA LEU A 54 -6.44 8.34 -9.49
C LEU A 54 -7.59 7.50 -10.08
N HIS A 55 -7.68 7.42 -11.40
CA HIS A 55 -8.72 6.66 -12.09
C HIS A 55 -8.68 5.16 -11.76
N TYR A 56 -7.50 4.55 -11.56
CA TYR A 56 -7.41 3.15 -11.14
C TYR A 56 -8.00 2.93 -9.74
N ALA A 57 -7.77 3.86 -8.81
CA ALA A 57 -8.38 3.78 -7.48
C ALA A 57 -9.91 3.94 -7.51
N MET A 58 -10.42 4.71 -8.47
CA MET A 58 -11.86 4.95 -8.62
C MET A 58 -12.58 3.82 -9.35
N ASN A 59 -11.99 3.27 -10.42
CA ASN A 59 -12.57 2.16 -11.18
C ASN A 59 -12.49 0.83 -10.41
N ASP A 60 -11.58 0.68 -9.45
CA ASP A 60 -11.48 -0.52 -8.62
C ASP A 60 -12.55 -0.52 -7.51
N HIS A 61 -13.58 -1.35 -7.70
CA HIS A 61 -14.71 -1.51 -6.79
C HIS A 61 -14.58 -2.73 -5.84
N SER A 62 -13.43 -3.42 -5.85
CA SER A 62 -13.23 -4.70 -5.14
C SER A 62 -13.42 -4.60 -3.62
N ASP A 63 -13.22 -3.41 -3.05
CA ASP A 63 -13.33 -3.15 -1.63
C ASP A 63 -14.44 -2.15 -1.28
N ARG A 64 -15.35 -1.82 -2.22
CA ARG A 64 -16.38 -0.82 -1.98
C ARG A 64 -17.46 -1.31 -1.02
N LEU A 65 -17.96 -0.38 -0.20
CA LEU A 65 -19.20 -0.54 0.57
C LEU A 65 -20.39 -0.22 -0.33
N PHE A 66 -21.32 -1.18 -0.50
CA PHE A 66 -22.47 -1.05 -1.40
C PHE A 66 -23.80 -0.81 -0.67
N TYR A 67 -23.96 -1.30 0.56
CA TYR A 67 -25.23 -1.30 1.29
C TYR A 67 -25.01 -0.94 2.75
N PRO A 68 -26.01 -0.34 3.44
CA PRO A 68 -26.00 -0.23 4.88
C PRO A 68 -25.91 -1.61 5.54
N GLU A 69 -25.07 -1.74 6.55
CA GLU A 69 -24.91 -2.99 7.31
C GLU A 69 -24.96 -2.70 8.81
N MET A 70 -25.67 -3.51 9.58
CA MET A 70 -25.86 -3.28 11.00
C MET A 70 -25.68 -4.55 11.81
N ARG A 71 -25.12 -4.42 13.02
CA ARG A 71 -25.09 -5.49 14.02
C ARG A 71 -26.31 -5.39 14.93
N ARG A 72 -26.98 -6.52 15.17
CA ARG A 72 -28.05 -6.57 16.20
C ARG A 72 -27.49 -6.50 17.62
N SER A 73 -26.28 -7.02 17.82
CA SER A 73 -25.48 -6.90 19.03
C SER A 73 -23.99 -7.01 18.66
N ARG A 74 -23.08 -6.59 19.53
CA ARG A 74 -21.63 -6.59 19.25
C ARG A 74 -21.05 -7.96 18.90
N ASN A 75 -21.68 -9.04 19.38
CA ASN A 75 -21.24 -10.41 19.10
C ASN A 75 -21.85 -10.99 17.82
N HIS A 76 -22.78 -10.27 17.17
CA HIS A 76 -23.39 -10.69 15.91
C HIS A 76 -22.63 -10.13 14.70
N PRO A 77 -22.63 -10.84 13.55
CA PRO A 77 -22.04 -10.31 12.32
C PRO A 77 -22.78 -9.05 11.83
N LEU A 78 -22.13 -8.29 10.95
CA LEU A 78 -22.78 -7.24 10.18
C LEU A 78 -23.72 -7.87 9.15
N GLU A 79 -24.97 -7.45 9.14
CA GLU A 79 -25.98 -7.90 8.19
C GLU A 79 -26.49 -6.70 7.38
N ARG A 80 -26.76 -6.91 6.08
CA ARG A 80 -27.36 -5.87 5.22
C ARG A 80 -28.73 -5.45 5.78
N VAL A 81 -28.97 -4.14 5.82
CA VAL A 81 -30.24 -3.54 6.21
C VAL A 81 -30.65 -2.45 5.21
N THR A 82 -31.90 -2.00 5.27
CA THR A 82 -32.36 -0.86 4.47
C THR A 82 -31.84 0.46 5.04
N TRP A 83 -31.73 1.50 4.20
CA TRP A 83 -31.41 2.85 4.66
C TRP A 83 -32.39 3.36 5.72
N ASP A 84 -33.69 3.10 5.53
CA ASP A 84 -34.72 3.55 6.48
C ASP A 84 -34.54 2.90 7.85
N ASP A 85 -34.29 1.59 7.90
CA ASP A 85 -34.07 0.89 9.17
C ASP A 85 -32.79 1.36 9.86
N ALA A 86 -31.70 1.52 9.09
CA ALA A 86 -30.42 2.02 9.60
C ALA A 86 -30.57 3.40 10.24
N LEU A 87 -31.23 4.34 9.55
CA LEU A 87 -31.38 5.72 10.02
C LEU A 87 -32.42 5.84 11.14
N LYS A 88 -33.55 5.13 11.08
CA LYS A 88 -34.52 5.07 12.18
C LYS A 88 -33.89 4.52 13.46
N ARG A 89 -33.08 3.46 13.35
CA ARG A 89 -32.36 2.90 14.49
C ARG A 89 -31.35 3.90 15.05
N THR A 90 -30.55 4.52 14.20
CA THR A 90 -29.56 5.53 14.61
C THR A 90 -30.24 6.70 15.32
N ALA A 91 -31.32 7.24 14.76
CA ALA A 91 -32.08 8.34 15.34
C ALA A 91 -32.67 7.98 16.71
N ALA A 92 -33.25 6.77 16.83
CA ALA A 92 -33.78 6.29 18.10
C ALA A 92 -32.68 6.14 19.17
N VAL A 93 -31.51 5.59 18.81
CA VAL A 93 -30.37 5.42 19.72
C VAL A 93 -29.81 6.77 20.16
N PHE A 94 -29.55 7.69 19.22
CA PHE A 94 -29.06 9.03 19.53
C PHE A 94 -30.05 9.79 20.41
N SER A 95 -31.34 9.79 20.06
CA SER A 95 -32.38 10.42 20.88
C SER A 95 -32.43 9.87 22.30
N THR A 96 -32.37 8.54 22.46
CA THR A 96 -32.36 7.90 23.78
C THR A 96 -31.13 8.29 24.60
N ILE A 97 -29.95 8.29 23.99
CA ILE A 97 -28.71 8.68 24.66
C ILE A 97 -28.77 10.14 25.09
N ILE A 98 -29.19 11.04 24.20
CA ILE A 98 -29.28 12.48 24.48
C ILE A 98 -30.30 12.75 25.60
N GLN A 99 -31.47 12.12 25.55
CA GLN A 99 -32.49 12.27 26.60
C GLN A 99 -32.01 11.80 27.97
N LYS A 100 -31.23 10.70 28.02
CA LYS A 100 -30.78 10.11 29.28
C LYS A 100 -29.49 10.73 29.84
N HIS A 101 -28.60 11.18 28.97
CA HIS A 101 -27.22 11.55 29.33
C HIS A 101 -26.82 12.97 28.89
N GLY A 102 -27.73 13.70 28.25
CA GLY A 102 -27.47 15.02 27.68
C GLY A 102 -26.81 14.96 26.30
N PRO A 103 -26.78 16.10 25.59
CA PRO A 103 -26.30 16.17 24.21
C PRO A 103 -24.80 15.88 24.08
N ASP A 104 -23.99 16.18 25.11
CA ASP A 104 -22.55 15.90 25.13
C ASP A 104 -22.20 14.39 25.20
N ALA A 105 -23.19 13.51 25.31
CA ALA A 105 -23.00 12.05 25.27
C ALA A 105 -22.95 11.48 23.84
N VAL A 106 -23.11 12.31 22.81
CA VAL A 106 -22.93 11.93 21.39
C VAL A 106 -21.89 12.82 20.71
N GLY A 107 -21.27 12.34 19.63
CA GLY A 107 -20.26 13.12 18.91
C GLY A 107 -19.95 12.62 17.51
N PHE A 108 -19.35 13.49 16.70
CA PHE A 108 -18.99 13.25 15.31
C PHE A 108 -17.50 13.46 15.09
N TYR A 109 -16.81 12.46 14.56
CA TYR A 109 -15.42 12.55 14.14
C TYR A 109 -15.33 12.47 12.61
N VAL A 110 -15.11 13.62 11.98
CA VAL A 110 -15.15 13.80 10.51
C VAL A 110 -13.77 14.08 9.93
N SER A 111 -13.69 14.49 8.65
CA SER A 111 -12.44 14.44 7.89
C SER A 111 -12.22 15.62 6.96
N GLY A 112 -11.00 16.13 6.85
CA GLY A 112 -10.57 17.12 5.84
C GLY A 112 -10.70 16.65 4.39
N GLN A 113 -11.25 15.46 4.16
CA GLN A 113 -11.61 14.91 2.86
C GLN A 113 -13.09 15.10 2.49
N CYS A 114 -13.95 15.49 3.44
CA CYS A 114 -15.34 15.83 3.17
C CYS A 114 -15.44 17.09 2.31
N LEU A 115 -16.50 17.19 1.51
CA LEU A 115 -16.83 18.39 0.75
C LEU A 115 -17.32 19.48 1.71
N THR A 116 -17.22 20.75 1.30
CA THR A 116 -17.58 21.89 2.16
C THR A 116 -19.05 21.82 2.58
N GLU A 117 -19.93 21.35 1.69
CA GLU A 117 -21.36 21.15 1.93
C GLU A 117 -21.62 20.09 3.01
N GLU A 118 -20.89 18.98 2.95
CA GLU A 118 -21.00 17.89 3.93
C GLU A 118 -20.56 18.37 5.30
N TYR A 119 -19.43 19.08 5.32
CA TYR A 119 -18.89 19.75 6.48
C TYR A 119 -19.87 20.72 7.13
N TYR A 120 -20.51 21.57 6.31
CA TYR A 120 -21.48 22.55 6.74
C TYR A 120 -22.70 21.88 7.40
N VAL A 121 -23.29 20.88 6.74
CA VAL A 121 -24.49 20.19 7.24
C VAL A 121 -24.21 19.46 8.56
N VAL A 122 -23.08 18.76 8.68
CA VAL A 122 -22.70 18.09 9.94
C VAL A 122 -22.49 19.12 11.04
N ASN A 123 -21.78 20.22 10.79
CA ASN A 123 -21.56 21.25 11.80
C ASN A 123 -22.87 21.91 12.26
N LYS A 124 -23.75 22.26 11.31
CA LYS A 124 -25.10 22.79 11.58
C LYS A 124 -25.91 21.82 12.45
N LEU A 125 -25.96 20.54 12.07
CA LEU A 125 -26.65 19.50 12.82
C LEU A 125 -26.13 19.38 14.25
N VAL A 126 -24.82 19.24 14.43
CA VAL A 126 -24.24 18.95 15.74
C VAL A 126 -24.38 20.14 16.68
N LYS A 127 -23.94 21.33 16.26
CA LYS A 127 -23.92 22.52 17.12
C LYS A 127 -25.29 23.16 17.29
N GLY A 128 -26.09 23.21 16.22
CA GLY A 128 -27.38 23.87 16.22
C GLY A 128 -28.53 23.00 16.73
N PHE A 129 -28.60 21.74 16.31
CA PHE A 129 -29.80 20.91 16.50
C PHE A 129 -29.63 19.81 17.55
N LEU A 130 -28.48 19.13 17.59
CA LEU A 130 -28.16 18.21 18.68
C LEU A 130 -27.81 18.95 19.97
N GLY A 131 -27.40 20.22 19.88
CA GLY A 131 -27.11 21.08 21.03
C GLY A 131 -25.78 20.75 21.72
N THR A 132 -24.82 20.15 21.01
CA THR A 132 -23.47 19.89 21.51
C THR A 132 -22.41 20.42 20.55
N ASN A 133 -21.24 20.80 21.07
CA ASN A 133 -20.10 21.16 20.24
C ASN A 133 -19.18 19.96 19.92
N ASN A 134 -19.60 18.72 20.23
CA ASN A 134 -18.85 17.47 20.00
C ASN A 134 -18.77 17.07 18.53
N ILE A 135 -18.22 17.94 17.70
CA ILE A 135 -17.76 17.66 16.34
C ILE A 135 -16.28 18.02 16.27
N ASP A 136 -15.44 17.10 15.84
CA ASP A 136 -14.05 17.42 15.52
C ASP A 136 -13.63 16.66 14.26
N THR A 137 -12.50 17.06 13.69
CA THR A 137 -12.03 16.49 12.42
C THR A 137 -10.58 16.06 12.55
N ASN A 138 -10.13 15.19 11.65
CA ASN A 138 -8.69 14.87 11.55
C ASN A 138 -7.81 16.09 11.17
N SER A 139 -8.37 17.24 10.80
CA SER A 139 -7.64 18.53 10.75
C SER A 139 -7.10 18.94 12.13
N ARG A 140 -7.72 18.46 13.23
CA ARG A 140 -7.17 18.55 14.60
C ARG A 140 -5.75 18.00 14.69
N LEU A 141 -5.49 16.93 13.95
CA LEU A 141 -4.25 16.17 13.98
C LEU A 141 -3.18 16.75 13.03
N CYS A 142 -3.42 17.90 12.40
CA CYS A 142 -2.65 18.34 11.23
C CYS A 142 -2.44 19.86 11.17
N MET A 143 -3.51 20.65 11.21
CA MET A 143 -3.44 22.09 10.90
C MET A 143 -3.74 22.98 12.09
N SER A 144 -4.19 22.44 13.22
CA SER A 144 -4.74 23.25 14.31
C SER A 144 -3.69 24.19 14.93
N SER A 145 -2.43 23.77 14.97
CA SER A 145 -1.34 24.63 15.43
C SER A 145 -1.09 25.82 14.49
N ALA A 146 -1.20 25.62 13.17
CA ALA A 146 -1.07 26.69 12.19
C ALA A 146 -2.26 27.67 12.25
N VAL A 147 -3.49 27.15 12.41
CA VAL A 147 -4.69 27.98 12.62
C VAL A 147 -4.52 28.88 13.84
N ALA A 148 -4.10 28.30 14.97
CA ALA A 148 -3.85 29.08 16.18
C ALA A 148 -2.72 30.10 15.98
N GLY A 149 -1.66 29.75 15.24
CA GLY A 149 -0.60 30.67 14.81
C GLY A 149 -1.15 31.92 14.11
N TYR A 150 -1.86 31.72 12.99
CA TYR A 150 -2.46 32.81 12.23
C TYR A 150 -3.49 33.60 13.03
N THR A 151 -4.38 32.92 13.76
CA THR A 151 -5.43 33.58 14.56
C THR A 151 -4.84 34.50 15.61
N ASN A 152 -3.80 34.06 16.32
CA ASN A 152 -3.18 34.86 17.36
C ASN A 152 -2.36 36.04 16.80
N MET A 153 -1.58 35.81 15.74
CA MET A 153 -0.65 36.83 15.22
C MET A 153 -1.28 37.77 14.19
N LEU A 154 -2.19 37.28 13.35
CA LEU A 154 -2.82 38.03 12.26
C LEU A 154 -4.31 38.32 12.50
N GLY A 155 -4.90 37.74 13.56
CA GLY A 155 -6.27 37.99 14.02
C GLY A 155 -7.30 36.93 13.60
N GLU A 156 -7.00 36.15 12.56
CA GLU A 156 -7.89 35.11 12.04
C GLU A 156 -7.07 34.01 11.33
N ASP A 157 -7.68 32.86 11.02
CA ASP A 157 -7.06 31.81 10.18
C ASP A 157 -6.98 32.27 8.71
N ALA A 158 -6.10 33.24 8.45
CA ALA A 158 -5.99 33.95 7.19
C ALA A 158 -4.62 33.71 6.55
N VAL A 159 -4.56 32.74 5.63
CA VAL A 159 -3.34 32.45 4.85
C VAL A 159 -3.01 33.63 3.92
N PRO A 160 -1.89 34.37 4.11
CA PRO A 160 -1.69 35.64 3.41
C PRO A 160 -1.39 35.54 1.91
N VAL A 161 -0.85 34.41 1.48
CA VAL A 161 -0.20 34.25 0.16
C VAL A 161 -1.11 33.58 -0.88
N ALA A 162 -0.68 33.65 -2.13
CA ALA A 162 -1.17 32.82 -3.24
C ALA A 162 -0.05 31.89 -3.75
N TYR A 163 -0.39 30.83 -4.49
CA TYR A 163 0.63 29.97 -5.09
C TYR A 163 1.48 30.72 -6.13
N GLU A 164 0.95 31.75 -6.79
CA GLU A 164 1.70 32.62 -7.71
C GLU A 164 2.86 33.34 -7.02
N ASP A 165 2.89 33.42 -5.70
CA ASP A 165 4.04 33.94 -4.96
C ASP A 165 5.29 33.06 -5.10
N ILE A 166 5.13 31.78 -5.43
CA ILE A 166 6.26 30.87 -5.66
C ILE A 166 7.12 31.36 -6.83
N GLU A 167 6.52 31.90 -7.89
CA GLU A 167 7.30 32.41 -9.04
C GLU A 167 7.86 33.83 -8.80
N LEU A 168 7.56 34.44 -7.66
CA LEU A 168 7.97 35.82 -7.34
C LEU A 168 8.99 35.90 -6.19
N ALA A 169 9.06 34.86 -5.35
CA ALA A 169 10.01 34.80 -4.25
C ALA A 169 11.44 34.53 -4.72
N ASP A 170 12.42 35.08 -4.04
CA ASP A 170 13.86 34.82 -4.25
C ASP A 170 14.52 34.13 -3.06
N CYS A 171 13.83 34.00 -1.93
CA CYS A 171 14.24 33.17 -0.80
C CYS A 171 13.08 32.32 -0.27
N PHE A 172 13.32 31.02 -0.14
CA PHE A 172 12.41 30.04 0.43
C PHE A 172 13.01 29.46 1.70
N LEU A 173 12.24 29.43 2.79
CA LEU A 173 12.55 28.64 3.98
C LEU A 173 11.46 27.57 4.16
N ILE A 174 11.81 26.31 3.90
CA ILE A 174 10.91 25.17 4.03
C ILE A 174 11.15 24.48 5.37
N ALA A 175 10.18 24.58 6.28
CA ALA A 175 10.30 24.20 7.69
C ALA A 175 9.41 22.99 8.04
N GLY A 176 10.02 21.90 8.51
CA GLY A 176 9.29 20.72 8.98
C GLY A 176 8.34 20.15 7.93
N ALA A 177 8.73 20.19 6.65
CA ALA A 177 7.90 19.82 5.52
C ALA A 177 8.72 19.13 4.43
N ASN A 178 8.13 18.10 3.82
CA ASN A 178 8.67 17.43 2.63
C ASN A 178 7.73 17.63 1.42
N PRO A 179 7.60 18.86 0.88
CA PRO A 179 6.71 19.15 -0.24
C PRO A 179 7.08 18.36 -1.51
N ALA A 180 8.32 17.92 -1.69
CA ALA A 180 8.69 17.05 -2.81
C ALA A 180 7.83 15.78 -2.89
N TRP A 181 7.41 15.23 -1.75
CA TRP A 181 6.56 14.03 -1.67
C TRP A 181 5.12 14.33 -1.26
N CYS A 182 4.91 15.31 -0.37
CA CYS A 182 3.61 15.61 0.21
C CYS A 182 2.79 16.59 -0.64
N HIS A 183 3.45 17.53 -1.32
CA HIS A 183 2.84 18.55 -2.18
C HIS A 183 3.61 18.69 -3.51
N PRO A 184 3.75 17.61 -4.31
CA PRO A 184 4.78 17.55 -5.35
C PRO A 184 4.65 18.63 -6.42
N ILE A 185 3.42 19.09 -6.71
CA ILE A 185 3.18 20.14 -7.69
C ILE A 185 3.71 21.50 -7.22
N LEU A 186 3.58 21.82 -5.93
CA LEU A 186 4.14 23.06 -5.38
C LEU A 186 5.67 23.01 -5.40
N PHE A 187 6.25 21.86 -5.01
CA PHE A 187 7.70 21.71 -5.07
C PHE A 187 8.23 21.77 -6.51
N ARG A 188 7.54 21.16 -7.48
CA ARG A 188 7.89 21.27 -8.90
C ARG A 188 7.87 22.71 -9.42
N ARG A 189 6.98 23.56 -8.89
CA ARG A 189 6.98 25.00 -9.21
C ARG A 189 8.20 25.70 -8.61
N ILE A 190 8.58 25.39 -7.37
CA ILE A 190 9.82 25.90 -6.74
C ILE A 190 11.05 25.45 -7.53
N GLU A 191 11.16 24.16 -7.89
CA GLU A 191 12.25 23.62 -8.71
C GLU A 191 12.34 24.34 -10.06
N ALA A 192 11.22 24.48 -10.76
CA ALA A 192 11.17 25.16 -12.06
C ALA A 192 11.52 26.65 -11.94
N HIS A 193 11.14 27.30 -10.85
CA HIS A 193 11.48 28.70 -10.58
C HIS A 193 12.98 28.86 -10.30
N LYS A 194 13.56 28.06 -9.41
CA LYS A 194 15.00 28.07 -9.11
C LYS A 194 15.86 27.69 -10.32
N GLN A 195 15.41 26.74 -11.15
CA GLN A 195 16.09 26.39 -12.39
C GLN A 195 16.16 27.58 -13.38
N ARG A 196 15.11 28.40 -13.44
CA ARG A 196 15.10 29.63 -14.27
C ARG A 196 15.87 30.78 -13.63
N ASN A 197 15.96 30.79 -12.30
CA ASN A 197 16.58 31.84 -11.51
C ASN A 197 17.57 31.22 -10.51
N PRO A 198 18.81 30.91 -10.94
CA PRO A 198 19.78 30.17 -10.12
C PRO A 198 20.16 30.84 -8.78
N ASP A 199 19.97 32.16 -8.68
CA ASP A 199 20.25 32.93 -7.46
C ASP A 199 19.21 32.74 -6.35
N VAL A 200 18.04 32.17 -6.67
CA VAL A 200 16.99 31.85 -5.70
C VAL A 200 17.53 30.94 -4.60
N LYS A 201 17.37 31.38 -3.36
CA LYS A 201 17.82 30.63 -2.17
C LYS A 201 16.74 29.71 -1.64
N LEU A 202 17.14 28.48 -1.31
CA LEU A 202 16.32 27.43 -0.76
C LEU A 202 16.97 26.89 0.52
N ILE A 203 16.40 27.30 1.66
CA ILE A 203 16.75 26.82 2.99
C ILE A 203 15.74 25.73 3.37
N VAL A 204 16.23 24.57 3.80
CA VAL A 204 15.39 23.46 4.28
C VAL A 204 15.72 23.18 5.73
N VAL A 205 14.70 23.12 6.59
CA VAL A 205 14.81 22.80 8.02
C VAL A 205 14.06 21.51 8.30
N ASP A 206 14.78 20.40 8.44
CA ASP A 206 14.21 19.08 8.70
C ASP A 206 15.29 18.18 9.35
N PRO A 207 15.02 17.48 10.46
CA PRO A 207 15.94 16.48 11.02
C PRO A 207 16.33 15.37 10.03
N ARG A 208 15.54 15.17 8.98
CA ARG A 208 15.82 14.24 7.87
C ARG A 208 16.21 15.03 6.63
N LYS A 209 17.27 14.58 5.95
CA LYS A 209 17.64 15.02 4.60
C LYS A 209 16.66 14.44 3.59
N THR A 210 15.45 15.01 3.55
CA THR A 210 14.39 14.56 2.65
C THR A 210 14.68 14.92 1.19
N GLN A 211 13.85 14.44 0.27
CA GLN A 211 13.96 14.75 -1.16
C GLN A 211 13.78 16.24 -1.45
N THR A 212 13.17 16.99 -0.54
CA THR A 212 13.09 18.46 -0.63
C THR A 212 14.46 19.13 -0.49
N CYS A 213 15.43 18.47 0.15
CA CYS A 213 16.83 18.93 0.23
C CYS A 213 17.56 18.82 -1.12
N THR A 214 16.96 18.16 -2.12
CA THR A 214 17.52 18.10 -3.48
C THR A 214 17.50 19.51 -4.08
N GLY A 215 18.67 20.12 -4.23
CA GLY A 215 18.79 21.49 -4.72
C GLY A 215 18.62 22.58 -3.64
N ALA A 216 18.58 22.22 -2.35
CA ALA A 216 18.68 23.19 -1.26
C ALA A 216 20.10 23.81 -1.23
N ASP A 217 20.18 25.12 -1.00
CA ASP A 217 21.47 25.81 -0.76
C ASP A 217 21.95 25.62 0.68
N LEU A 218 21.00 25.41 1.60
CA LEU A 218 21.28 25.20 3.01
C LEU A 218 20.28 24.21 3.59
N HIS A 219 20.78 23.16 4.25
CA HIS A 219 19.98 22.22 5.03
C HIS A 219 20.34 22.36 6.50
N LEU A 220 19.41 22.90 7.29
CA LEU A 220 19.50 22.92 8.74
C LEU A 220 18.88 21.62 9.27
N GLN A 221 19.70 20.79 9.93
CA GLN A 221 19.28 19.49 10.45
C GLN A 221 19.20 19.51 11.99
N PRO A 222 18.15 20.13 12.58
CA PRO A 222 18.04 20.28 14.02
C PRO A 222 17.65 18.98 14.74
N LEU A 223 17.88 18.95 16.05
CA LEU A 223 17.21 17.99 16.93
C LEU A 223 15.69 18.28 16.97
N PRO A 224 14.80 17.27 16.85
CA PRO A 224 13.36 17.48 16.98
C PRO A 224 12.99 18.20 18.29
N GLY A 225 12.13 19.21 18.21
CA GLY A 225 11.65 19.95 19.38
C GLY A 225 12.45 21.21 19.73
N THR A 226 13.53 21.51 19.01
CA THR A 226 14.36 22.71 19.22
C THR A 226 14.06 23.85 18.24
N ASP A 227 13.02 23.73 17.43
CA ASP A 227 12.71 24.63 16.32
C ASP A 227 12.56 26.11 16.76
N ILE A 228 11.98 26.35 17.93
CA ILE A 228 11.80 27.70 18.49
C ILE A 228 13.17 28.37 18.71
N TYR A 229 14.15 27.61 19.24
CA TYR A 229 15.51 28.12 19.43
C TYR A 229 16.17 28.46 18.09
N LEU A 230 15.96 27.62 17.07
CA LEU A 230 16.53 27.84 15.74
C LEU A 230 15.99 29.13 15.11
N TYR A 231 14.67 29.33 15.08
CA TYR A 231 14.10 30.53 14.46
C TYR A 231 14.38 31.79 15.27
N ASN A 232 14.39 31.71 16.61
CA ASN A 232 14.83 32.83 17.43
C ASN A 232 16.32 33.15 17.20
N ALA A 233 17.18 32.15 17.00
CA ALA A 233 18.58 32.38 16.67
C ALA A 233 18.77 33.08 15.32
N ILE A 234 18.00 32.69 14.30
CA ILE A 234 17.97 33.39 13.00
C ILE A 234 17.48 34.82 13.19
N ALA A 235 16.38 35.02 13.93
CA ALA A 235 15.84 36.34 14.23
C ALA A 235 16.84 37.22 14.99
N ARG A 236 17.60 36.65 15.93
CA ARG A 236 18.65 37.33 16.69
C ARG A 236 19.70 37.88 15.74
N VAL A 237 20.21 37.06 14.82
CA VAL A 237 21.24 37.49 13.86
C VAL A 237 20.71 38.63 12.98
N LEU A 238 19.48 38.52 12.47
CA LEU A 238 18.84 39.58 11.68
C LEU A 238 18.72 40.90 12.48
N ILE A 239 18.32 40.81 13.76
CA ILE A 239 18.18 41.98 14.64
C ILE A 239 19.55 42.61 14.94
N GLU A 240 20.56 41.81 15.28
CA GLU A 240 21.91 42.28 15.64
C GLU A 240 22.62 42.93 14.45
N ASN A 241 22.39 42.43 13.23
CA ASN A 241 22.94 43.01 12.00
C ASN A 241 22.17 44.27 11.52
N GLY A 242 20.96 44.49 12.02
CA GLY A 242 20.08 45.56 11.54
C GLY A 242 19.30 45.22 10.27
N ASP A 243 19.23 43.94 9.89
CA ASP A 243 18.55 43.42 8.70
C ASP A 243 17.03 43.24 8.90
N VAL A 244 16.40 44.16 9.65
CA VAL A 244 14.96 44.14 9.97
C VAL A 244 14.26 45.42 9.49
N ASP A 245 12.99 45.33 9.14
CA ASP A 245 12.18 46.46 8.67
C ASP A 245 11.56 47.20 9.87
N TYR A 246 12.37 48.03 10.53
CA TYR A 246 11.94 48.83 11.68
C TYR A 246 10.73 49.74 11.38
N THR A 247 10.59 50.19 10.13
CA THR A 247 9.45 51.02 9.71
C THR A 247 8.16 50.20 9.71
N PHE A 248 8.20 49.01 9.12
CA PHE A 248 7.07 48.08 9.15
C PHE A 248 6.72 47.66 10.59
N ILE A 249 7.74 47.30 11.38
CA ILE A 249 7.55 46.89 12.78
C ILE A 249 6.83 47.99 13.57
N HIS A 250 7.32 49.23 13.54
CA HIS A 250 6.73 50.33 14.29
C HIS A 250 5.27 50.62 13.88
N ASN A 251 5.00 50.64 12.58
CA ASN A 251 3.71 51.06 12.04
C ASN A 251 2.65 49.96 12.09
N HIS A 252 3.04 48.69 11.88
CA HIS A 252 2.12 47.60 11.58
C HIS A 252 2.20 46.40 12.53
N THR A 253 3.03 46.48 13.58
CA THR A 253 3.13 45.42 14.59
C THR A 253 2.98 45.95 16.02
N GLU A 254 2.76 45.04 16.97
CA GLU A 254 2.76 45.31 18.41
C GLU A 254 3.60 44.26 19.17
N ASP A 255 4.03 44.60 20.40
CA ASP A 255 4.84 43.77 21.30
C ASP A 255 6.27 43.43 20.82
N TYR A 256 6.79 44.10 19.79
CA TYR A 256 8.14 43.86 19.25
C TYR A 256 9.27 43.95 20.29
N GLU A 257 9.30 44.97 21.15
CA GLU A 257 10.40 45.14 22.11
C GLU A 257 10.49 43.98 23.11
N ARG A 258 9.34 43.43 23.54
CA ARG A 258 9.29 42.25 24.39
C ARG A 258 9.77 41.01 23.64
N TYR A 259 9.34 40.85 22.39
CA TYR A 259 9.80 39.78 21.52
C TYR A 259 11.32 39.85 21.31
N ARG A 260 11.86 41.01 20.94
CA ARG A 260 13.29 41.27 20.79
C ARG A 260 14.05 40.88 22.05
N ALA A 261 13.58 41.31 23.24
CA ALA A 261 14.18 40.94 24.51
C ALA A 261 14.21 39.41 24.73
N SER A 262 13.12 38.70 24.40
CA SER A 262 13.07 37.23 24.52
C SER A 262 14.01 36.52 23.54
N VAL A 263 14.20 37.06 22.35
CA VAL A 263 15.08 36.51 21.31
C VAL A 263 16.56 36.67 21.70
N VAL A 264 16.97 37.83 22.20
CA VAL A 264 18.36 38.09 22.60
C VAL A 264 18.76 37.46 23.94
N ALA A 265 17.78 36.94 24.70
CA ALA A 265 18.01 36.31 26.00
C ALA A 265 18.84 35.01 25.91
N VAL A 266 18.74 34.28 24.78
CA VAL A 266 19.54 33.07 24.55
C VAL A 266 20.72 33.41 23.63
N PRO A 267 21.98 33.20 24.06
CA PRO A 267 23.15 33.38 23.20
C PRO A 267 23.07 32.52 21.94
N LEU A 268 23.57 33.04 20.81
CA LEU A 268 23.54 32.32 19.54
C LEU A 268 24.27 30.96 19.61
N ALA A 269 25.44 30.91 20.25
CA ALA A 269 26.20 29.68 20.45
C ALA A 269 25.42 28.63 21.27
N ASP A 270 24.63 29.07 22.26
CA ASP A 270 23.78 28.17 23.04
C ASP A 270 22.61 27.64 22.21
N ALA A 271 21.96 28.49 21.42
CA ALA A 271 20.89 28.05 20.53
C ALA A 271 21.40 27.07 19.46
N ALA A 272 22.56 27.33 18.87
CA ALA A 272 23.24 26.43 17.93
C ALA A 272 23.52 25.06 18.55
N ARG A 273 24.08 25.04 19.77
CA ARG A 273 24.34 23.82 20.54
C ARG A 273 23.06 23.07 20.89
N ILE A 274 22.02 23.76 21.35
CA ILE A 274 20.72 23.15 21.69
C ILE A 274 20.09 22.49 20.46
N CYS A 275 20.12 23.19 19.32
CA CYS A 275 19.60 22.67 18.06
C CYS A 275 20.46 21.57 17.45
N ALA A 276 21.72 21.43 17.89
CA ALA A 276 22.75 20.64 17.22
C ALA A 276 22.92 21.03 15.74
N VAL A 277 22.94 22.34 15.47
CA VAL A 277 23.15 22.94 14.14
C VAL A 277 24.36 23.87 14.23
N PRO A 278 25.28 23.88 13.24
CA PRO A 278 26.42 24.80 13.24
C PRO A 278 25.98 26.26 13.32
N GLU A 279 26.68 27.07 14.12
CA GLU A 279 26.39 28.51 14.23
C GLU A 279 26.53 29.22 12.87
N GLU A 280 27.52 28.81 12.07
CA GLU A 280 27.76 29.35 10.73
C GLU A 280 26.57 29.16 9.78
N ASP A 281 25.89 28.02 9.87
CA ASP A 281 24.70 27.73 9.07
C ASP A 281 23.51 28.59 9.50
N ILE A 282 23.37 28.88 10.80
CA ILE A 282 22.34 29.81 11.30
C ILE A 282 22.59 31.23 10.77
N ARG A 283 23.86 31.67 10.77
CA ARG A 283 24.26 32.96 10.20
C ARG A 283 24.04 32.99 8.68
N MET A 284 24.32 31.90 7.98
CA MET A 284 24.07 31.77 6.54
C MET A 284 22.58 31.87 6.21
N ALA A 285 21.72 31.21 6.99
CA ALA A 285 20.28 31.31 6.84
C ALA A 285 19.79 32.76 7.02
N ALA A 286 20.28 33.45 8.06
CA ALA A 286 19.98 34.86 8.27
C ALA A 286 20.47 35.74 7.12
N ALA A 287 21.68 35.49 6.59
CA ALA A 287 22.22 36.23 5.45
C ALA A 287 21.39 36.07 4.17
N TYR A 288 20.91 34.85 3.88
CA TYR A 288 20.00 34.62 2.74
C TYR A 288 18.65 35.33 2.92
N ILE A 289 18.11 35.34 4.14
CA ILE A 289 16.86 36.04 4.45
C ILE A 289 17.05 37.56 4.34
N ALA A 290 18.15 38.11 4.87
CA ALA A 290 18.47 39.54 4.80
C ALA A 290 18.60 40.05 3.35
N ALA A 291 19.12 39.22 2.44
CA ALA A 291 19.29 39.56 1.03
C ALA A 291 17.99 39.42 0.19
N ALA A 292 16.94 38.84 0.75
CA ALA A 292 15.73 38.50 0.01
C ALA A 292 14.90 39.75 -0.33
N LYS A 293 14.37 39.81 -1.56
CA LYS A 293 13.32 40.78 -1.95
C LYS A 293 11.93 40.18 -1.79
N GLY A 294 11.80 38.87 -1.96
CA GLY A 294 10.60 38.09 -1.74
C GLY A 294 10.91 36.86 -0.89
N PHE A 295 10.40 36.85 0.35
CA PHE A 295 10.66 35.78 1.31
C PHE A 295 9.40 34.99 1.64
N LEU A 296 9.40 33.70 1.27
CA LEU A 296 8.36 32.75 1.62
C LEU A 296 8.87 31.74 2.65
N THR A 297 8.15 31.62 3.77
CA THR A 297 8.29 30.46 4.66
C THR A 297 7.20 29.45 4.33
N LEU A 298 7.55 28.19 4.11
CA LEU A 298 6.60 27.11 3.86
C LEU A 298 6.74 26.05 4.95
N TRP A 299 5.67 25.70 5.65
CA TRP A 299 5.76 24.68 6.71
C TRP A 299 4.59 23.72 6.75
N ALA A 300 4.79 22.59 7.44
CA ALA A 300 3.77 21.55 7.61
C ALA A 300 3.92 20.85 8.98
N MET A 301 3.87 19.51 8.97
CA MET A 301 3.66 18.69 10.15
C MET A 301 4.84 18.66 11.13
N GLY A 302 6.07 18.94 10.69
CA GLY A 302 7.24 19.00 11.58
C GLY A 302 7.12 20.12 12.63
N LEU A 303 6.36 21.17 12.30
CA LEU A 303 6.02 22.24 13.24
C LEU A 303 4.68 21.97 13.93
N ASN A 304 3.64 21.62 13.17
CA ASN A 304 2.28 21.59 13.71
C ASN A 304 2.03 20.43 14.68
N GLN A 305 2.54 19.24 14.38
CA GLN A 305 2.31 18.02 15.15
C GLN A 305 3.31 17.92 16.32
N SER A 306 3.21 18.89 17.22
CA SER A 306 4.09 19.05 18.38
C SER A 306 3.33 19.61 19.57
N VAL A 307 3.71 19.22 20.79
CA VAL A 307 3.20 19.81 22.04
C VAL A 307 3.45 21.32 22.21
N VAL A 308 4.34 21.89 21.40
CA VAL A 308 4.61 23.33 21.36
C VAL A 308 4.41 23.88 19.95
N GLY A 309 3.55 23.24 19.16
CA GLY A 309 3.33 23.55 17.75
C GLY A 309 2.89 24.99 17.51
N VAL A 310 2.03 25.56 18.36
CA VAL A 310 1.61 26.97 18.24
C VAL A 310 2.79 27.92 18.44
N HIS A 311 3.64 27.66 19.44
CA HIS A 311 4.83 28.47 19.68
C HIS A 311 5.88 28.35 18.56
N LYS A 312 6.01 27.18 17.94
CA LYS A 312 6.83 27.02 16.73
C LYS A 312 6.33 27.89 15.57
N ASN A 313 5.01 27.95 15.38
CA ASN A 313 4.39 28.83 14.39
C ASN A 313 4.67 30.32 14.72
N PHE A 314 4.60 30.71 16.00
CA PHE A 314 4.96 32.08 16.41
C PHE A 314 6.39 32.44 16.06
N ALA A 315 7.35 31.57 16.38
CA ALA A 315 8.75 31.81 16.10
C ALA A 315 9.03 31.91 14.58
N LEU A 316 8.42 31.04 13.76
CA LEU A 316 8.59 31.05 12.31
C LEU A 316 7.97 32.30 11.67
N ILE A 317 6.69 32.58 11.96
CA ILE A 317 5.97 33.73 11.39
C ILE A 317 6.63 35.06 11.78
N SER A 318 7.23 35.11 12.97
CA SER A 318 7.96 36.31 13.42
C SER A 318 9.10 36.69 12.48
N LEU A 319 9.73 35.73 11.77
CA LEU A 319 10.75 36.04 10.75
C LEU A 319 10.16 36.90 9.63
N ASN A 320 9.00 36.53 9.08
CA ASN A 320 8.32 37.34 8.05
C ASN A 320 7.91 38.73 8.58
N LEU A 321 7.50 38.82 9.84
CA LEU A 321 7.08 40.10 10.43
C LEU A 321 8.25 41.05 10.68
N ILE A 322 9.38 40.57 11.23
CA ILE A 322 10.54 41.44 11.48
C ILE A 322 11.20 41.92 10.19
N THR A 323 11.12 41.16 9.11
CA THR A 323 11.65 41.57 7.80
C THR A 323 10.62 42.31 6.93
N GLY A 324 9.37 42.47 7.42
CA GLY A 324 8.28 43.09 6.64
C GLY A 324 7.89 42.32 5.36
N HIS A 325 8.13 41.00 5.31
CA HIS A 325 7.78 40.13 4.18
C HIS A 325 6.40 39.50 4.37
N ILE A 326 5.36 40.33 4.32
CA ILE A 326 3.95 39.95 4.34
C ILE A 326 3.13 41.02 3.63
N GLY A 327 2.02 40.65 2.96
CA GLY A 327 1.22 41.60 2.18
C GLY A 327 1.89 42.10 0.89
N LYS A 328 3.01 41.48 0.50
CA LYS A 328 3.80 41.84 -0.68
C LYS A 328 3.89 40.65 -1.64
N PRO A 329 4.04 40.88 -2.96
CA PRO A 329 4.27 39.78 -3.92
C PRO A 329 5.53 38.98 -3.55
N GLY A 330 5.45 37.65 -3.68
CA GLY A 330 6.54 36.74 -3.34
C GLY A 330 6.85 36.65 -1.85
N SER A 331 5.98 37.15 -0.96
CA SER A 331 6.29 37.30 0.46
C SER A 331 5.14 36.85 1.37
N GLY A 332 5.47 36.05 2.38
CA GLY A 332 4.54 35.74 3.45
C GLY A 332 4.72 34.35 4.07
N PRO A 333 4.11 34.17 5.26
CA PRO A 333 4.07 32.88 5.92
C PRO A 333 3.03 31.97 5.25
N PHE A 334 3.45 30.80 4.74
CA PHE A 334 2.61 29.85 4.04
C PHE A 334 2.53 28.45 4.67
N SER A 335 1.46 28.18 5.41
CA SER A 335 1.19 26.83 5.91
C SER A 335 0.67 25.89 4.81
N LEU A 336 1.39 24.80 4.57
CA LEU A 336 1.02 23.78 3.58
C LEU A 336 -0.06 22.85 4.15
N THR A 337 -1.30 23.04 3.69
CA THR A 337 -2.44 22.25 4.14
C THR A 337 -2.36 20.81 3.60
N GLY A 338 -2.48 19.81 4.48
CA GLY A 338 -2.30 18.40 4.13
C GLY A 338 -3.43 17.81 3.28
N GLN A 339 -4.65 17.79 3.82
CA GLN A 339 -5.84 17.19 3.21
C GLN A 339 -6.56 18.14 2.25
N PRO A 340 -7.35 17.61 1.28
CA PRO A 340 -7.77 18.38 0.11
C PRO A 340 -8.74 19.50 0.45
N ASN A 341 -9.54 19.32 1.51
CA ASN A 341 -10.53 20.28 1.96
C ASN A 341 -10.47 20.55 3.48
N ALA A 342 -9.29 20.41 4.07
CA ALA A 342 -9.11 20.79 5.47
C ALA A 342 -9.30 22.31 5.68
N MET A 343 -9.16 23.14 4.63
CA MET A 343 -9.50 24.56 4.70
C MET A 343 -11.01 24.79 4.68
N GLY A 344 -11.78 24.15 3.78
CA GLY A 344 -13.25 24.23 3.79
C GLY A 344 -13.86 23.78 5.12
N GLY A 345 -13.31 22.73 5.73
CA GLY A 345 -13.71 22.31 7.08
C GLY A 345 -13.47 23.35 8.17
N ARG A 346 -12.44 24.20 8.05
CA ARG A 346 -12.15 25.30 8.99
C ARG A 346 -13.09 26.48 8.76
N GLU A 347 -13.36 26.81 7.50
CA GLU A 347 -14.29 27.88 7.09
C GLU A 347 -15.70 27.64 7.63
N VAL A 348 -16.20 26.39 7.57
CA VAL A 348 -17.53 26.05 8.11
C VAL A 348 -17.56 25.90 9.63
N GLY A 349 -16.40 25.95 10.31
CA GLY A 349 -16.28 25.76 11.75
C GLY A 349 -16.39 24.31 12.23
N GLY A 350 -15.85 23.33 11.47
CA GLY A 350 -15.96 21.89 11.75
C GLY A 350 -15.16 21.36 12.94
N LEU A 351 -14.39 22.21 13.63
CA LEU A 351 -13.65 21.84 14.84
C LEU A 351 -14.48 22.10 16.12
N ALA A 352 -14.20 21.33 17.17
CA ALA A 352 -14.91 21.38 18.45
C ALA A 352 -14.79 22.74 19.17
N THR A 353 -13.78 23.52 18.78
CA THR A 353 -13.38 24.81 19.35
C THR A 353 -13.73 26.01 18.48
N MET A 354 -14.29 25.79 17.28
CA MET A 354 -14.60 26.84 16.30
C MET A 354 -16.10 27.10 16.17
N LEU A 355 -16.48 28.23 15.58
CA LEU A 355 -17.84 28.50 15.12
C LEU A 355 -17.81 28.81 13.62
N ALA A 356 -18.96 28.66 12.95
CA ALA A 356 -19.05 28.76 11.49
C ALA A 356 -18.67 30.14 10.94
N ALA A 357 -18.09 30.16 9.75
CA ALA A 357 -17.65 31.36 9.03
C ALA A 357 -16.67 32.22 9.85
N HIS A 358 -15.66 31.57 10.42
CA HIS A 358 -14.61 32.15 11.28
C HIS A 358 -15.11 32.99 12.46
N ARG A 359 -16.38 32.84 12.84
CA ARG A 359 -16.89 33.40 14.07
C ARG A 359 -16.22 32.72 15.27
N SER A 360 -16.02 33.51 16.33
CA SER A 360 -15.53 33.00 17.61
C SER A 360 -16.64 32.35 18.43
N LEU A 361 -16.43 31.10 18.85
CA LEU A 361 -17.31 30.36 19.76
C LEU A 361 -17.42 31.04 21.14
N GLN A 362 -16.35 31.68 21.58
CA GLN A 362 -16.27 32.37 22.88
C GLN A 362 -17.06 33.69 22.89
N ASN A 363 -17.38 34.25 21.72
CA ASN A 363 -18.11 35.49 21.62
C ASN A 363 -19.65 35.24 21.65
N PRO A 364 -20.39 35.75 22.65
CA PRO A 364 -21.83 35.55 22.75
C PRO A 364 -22.62 36.16 21.58
N VAL A 365 -22.16 37.29 21.02
CA VAL A 365 -22.81 37.93 19.85
C VAL A 365 -22.70 37.01 18.63
N HIS A 366 -21.50 36.51 18.37
CA HIS A 366 -21.27 35.58 17.27
C HIS A 366 -22.08 34.28 17.41
N ARG A 367 -22.17 33.71 18.61
CA ARG A 367 -23.05 32.54 18.87
C ARG A 367 -24.50 32.86 18.56
N ARG A 368 -24.98 34.04 18.95
CA ARG A 368 -26.34 34.46 18.68
C ARG A 368 -26.61 34.65 17.18
N GLU A 369 -25.69 35.29 16.45
CA GLU A 369 -25.80 35.45 14.99
C GLU A 369 -25.96 34.12 14.26
N VAL A 370 -25.14 33.11 14.59
CA VAL A 370 -25.22 31.79 13.95
C VAL A 370 -26.50 31.06 14.38
N ALA A 371 -26.87 31.15 15.66
CA ALA A 371 -28.11 30.54 16.16
C ALA A 371 -29.35 31.13 15.46
N ASP A 372 -29.42 32.46 15.33
CA ASP A 372 -30.50 33.16 14.64
C ASP A 372 -30.54 32.80 13.15
N PHE A 373 -29.38 32.73 12.49
CA PHE A 373 -29.30 32.35 11.09
C PHE A 373 -29.78 30.90 10.85
N TRP A 374 -29.46 29.97 11.75
CA TRP A 374 -29.91 28.57 11.65
C TRP A 374 -31.33 28.33 12.19
N GLY A 375 -31.95 29.31 12.85
CA GLY A 375 -33.29 29.16 13.45
C GLY A 375 -33.32 28.31 14.71
N VAL A 376 -32.22 28.27 15.47
CA VAL A 376 -32.08 27.45 16.69
C VAL A 376 -32.03 28.34 17.94
N PRO A 377 -32.46 27.86 19.12
CA PRO A 377 -32.58 28.71 20.31
C PRO A 377 -31.24 29.28 20.81
N GLY A 378 -30.14 28.55 20.59
CA GLY A 378 -28.79 28.98 20.97
C GLY A 378 -27.74 27.94 20.63
N ILE A 379 -26.47 28.33 20.76
CA ILE A 379 -25.30 27.46 20.61
C ILE A 379 -24.51 27.48 21.91
N SER A 380 -24.06 26.30 22.35
CA SER A 380 -23.28 26.14 23.58
C SER A 380 -22.00 26.96 23.53
N GLU A 381 -21.62 27.59 24.65
CA GLU A 381 -20.34 28.31 24.79
C GLU A 381 -19.17 27.39 25.11
N LYS A 382 -19.47 26.20 25.63
CA LYS A 382 -18.46 25.23 26.03
C LYS A 382 -17.92 24.55 24.78
N PRO A 383 -16.59 24.58 24.51
CA PRO A 383 -16.01 23.77 23.45
C PRO A 383 -16.34 22.29 23.62
N GLY A 384 -16.55 21.60 22.50
CA GLY A 384 -16.74 20.15 22.52
C GLY A 384 -15.43 19.40 22.79
N TYR A 385 -15.53 18.08 22.88
CA TYR A 385 -14.35 17.22 22.93
C TYR A 385 -13.58 17.27 21.60
N THR A 386 -12.27 17.55 21.66
CA THR A 386 -11.37 17.36 20.51
C THR A 386 -11.18 15.87 20.19
N ALA A 387 -10.59 15.56 19.04
CA ALA A 387 -10.40 14.18 18.56
C ALA A 387 -9.76 13.25 19.60
N THR A 388 -8.70 13.70 20.30
CA THR A 388 -8.08 12.93 21.39
C THR A 388 -8.97 12.88 22.63
N GLN A 389 -9.62 14.00 22.99
CA GLN A 389 -10.56 14.04 24.12
C GLN A 389 -11.81 13.17 23.92
N MET A 390 -12.25 12.95 22.68
CA MET A 390 -13.33 12.00 22.37
C MET A 390 -12.94 10.57 22.75
N VAL A 391 -11.68 10.17 22.52
CA VAL A 391 -11.14 8.88 22.97
C VAL A 391 -11.22 8.78 24.49
N GLU A 392 -10.78 9.81 25.21
CA GLU A 392 -10.80 9.81 26.68
C GLU A 392 -12.24 9.81 27.23
N ALA A 393 -13.15 10.55 26.59
CA ALA A 393 -14.55 10.62 26.97
C ALA A 393 -15.26 9.27 26.74
N LEU A 394 -14.91 8.51 25.70
CA LEU A 394 -15.37 7.13 25.51
C LEU A 394 -14.85 6.20 26.60
N GLU A 395 -13.59 6.35 27.01
CA GLU A 395 -13.01 5.56 28.10
C GLU A 395 -13.68 5.82 29.44
N ARG A 396 -13.93 7.10 29.77
CA ARG A 396 -14.68 7.51 30.97
C ARG A 396 -16.17 7.20 30.87
N GLY A 397 -16.66 6.83 29.69
CA GLY A 397 -18.07 6.57 29.42
C GLY A 397 -18.94 7.84 29.41
N GLU A 398 -18.35 9.02 29.29
CA GLU A 398 -19.05 10.29 29.12
C GLU A 398 -19.65 10.38 27.70
N LEU A 399 -18.81 10.12 26.68
CA LEU A 399 -19.24 9.94 25.30
C LEU A 399 -19.73 8.50 25.15
N LYS A 400 -20.92 8.31 24.57
CA LYS A 400 -21.57 6.99 24.44
C LYS A 400 -21.82 6.59 23.01
N ALA A 401 -22.15 7.53 22.13
CA ALA A 401 -22.25 7.26 20.70
C ALA A 401 -21.27 8.16 19.92
N ILE A 402 -20.60 7.56 18.95
CA ILE A 402 -19.69 8.28 18.06
C ILE A 402 -20.00 7.92 16.61
N TRP A 403 -20.08 8.94 15.76
CA TRP A 403 -20.21 8.79 14.32
C TRP A 403 -18.89 9.18 13.65
N ILE A 404 -18.23 8.21 13.04
CA ILE A 404 -16.95 8.36 12.36
C ILE A 404 -17.21 8.44 10.85
N MET A 405 -16.79 9.52 10.22
CA MET A 405 -17.10 9.81 8.80
C MET A 405 -15.84 10.12 8.00
N CYS A 406 -15.63 9.38 6.91
CA CYS A 406 -14.55 9.61 5.94
C CYS A 406 -13.13 9.62 6.56
N THR A 407 -12.91 8.87 7.64
CA THR A 407 -11.63 8.82 8.37
C THR A 407 -11.43 7.47 9.05
N ASN A 408 -10.17 7.07 9.26
CA ASN A 408 -9.79 5.79 9.87
C ASN A 408 -8.98 6.04 11.16
N PRO A 409 -9.63 6.31 12.30
CA PRO A 409 -8.96 6.59 13.57
C PRO A 409 -8.04 5.45 14.06
N LEU A 410 -8.32 4.20 13.70
CA LEU A 410 -7.50 3.03 14.07
C LEU A 410 -6.16 2.91 13.34
N VAL A 411 -5.83 3.89 12.51
CA VAL A 411 -4.49 4.06 11.94
C VAL A 411 -3.97 5.47 12.19
N SER A 412 -4.84 6.48 12.25
CA SER A 412 -4.45 7.90 12.23
C SER A 412 -4.39 8.62 13.59
N LEU A 413 -5.09 8.15 14.62
CA LEU A 413 -5.00 8.73 15.97
C LEU A 413 -3.73 8.23 16.70
N PRO A 414 -3.23 8.98 17.71
CA PRO A 414 -2.12 8.51 18.55
C PRO A 414 -2.59 7.42 19.53
N ASP A 415 -1.65 6.60 20.01
CA ASP A 415 -1.89 5.51 20.96
C ASP A 415 -3.05 4.59 20.52
N LEU A 416 -2.83 3.84 19.44
CA LEU A 416 -3.88 3.03 18.84
C LEU A 416 -4.44 1.95 19.76
N ARG A 417 -3.66 1.47 20.75
CA ARG A 417 -4.15 0.52 21.77
C ARG A 417 -5.26 1.14 22.61
N ARG A 418 -5.04 2.39 23.03
CA ARG A 418 -6.03 3.18 23.75
C ARG A 418 -7.27 3.45 22.90
N VAL A 419 -7.09 3.80 21.62
CA VAL A 419 -8.21 4.03 20.68
C VAL A 419 -9.06 2.77 20.49
N GLU A 420 -8.44 1.60 20.32
CA GLU A 420 -9.16 0.32 20.22
C GLU A 420 -10.00 0.05 21.48
N LYS A 421 -9.41 0.25 22.66
CA LYS A 421 -10.12 0.09 23.93
C LYS A 421 -11.29 1.06 24.06
N ALA A 422 -11.09 2.32 23.69
CA ALA A 422 -12.10 3.37 23.75
C ALA A 422 -13.30 3.07 22.82
N LEU A 423 -13.05 2.70 21.57
CA LEU A 423 -14.11 2.27 20.63
C LEU A 423 -14.80 1.00 21.12
N GLY A 424 -14.05 0.08 21.72
CA GLY A 424 -14.57 -1.08 22.43
C GLY A 424 -15.48 -0.74 23.60
N ASN A 425 -15.39 0.45 24.20
CA ASN A 425 -16.22 0.91 25.31
C ASN A 425 -17.46 1.71 24.88
N ALA A 426 -17.49 2.22 23.65
CA ALA A 426 -18.64 2.96 23.12
C ALA A 426 -19.94 2.15 23.26
N ARG A 427 -21.10 2.81 23.36
CA ARG A 427 -22.40 2.13 23.34
C ARG A 427 -22.93 1.94 21.92
N PHE A 428 -22.53 2.83 21.01
CA PHE A 428 -22.91 2.77 19.61
C PHE A 428 -21.87 3.46 18.73
N VAL A 429 -21.34 2.75 17.73
CA VAL A 429 -20.37 3.28 16.76
C VAL A 429 -20.97 3.23 15.36
N VAL A 430 -21.10 4.40 14.74
CA VAL A 430 -21.48 4.52 13.32
C VAL A 430 -20.22 4.79 12.51
N VAL A 431 -19.99 4.02 11.45
CA VAL A 431 -18.87 4.23 10.51
C VAL A 431 -19.42 4.48 9.12
N GLN A 432 -19.17 5.67 8.59
CA GLN A 432 -19.53 6.08 7.24
C GLN A 432 -18.26 6.20 6.40
N ASP A 433 -18.07 5.27 5.48
CA ASP A 433 -16.85 5.11 4.69
C ASP A 433 -17.18 4.60 3.28
N ILE A 434 -16.21 4.67 2.37
CA ILE A 434 -16.31 4.14 1.01
C ILE A 434 -15.72 2.73 0.90
N SER A 435 -14.81 2.34 1.80
CA SER A 435 -13.98 1.13 1.69
C SER A 435 -14.18 0.16 2.85
N ARG A 436 -14.34 -1.12 2.53
CA ARG A 436 -14.36 -2.27 3.45
C ARG A 436 -13.00 -2.54 4.12
N LYS A 437 -11.91 -1.93 3.63
CA LYS A 437 -10.56 -2.10 4.19
C LYS A 437 -10.24 -1.10 5.31
N SER A 438 -11.17 -0.23 5.69
CA SER A 438 -11.00 0.65 6.84
C SER A 438 -10.96 -0.17 8.14
N ASP A 439 -9.86 -0.12 8.88
CA ASP A 439 -9.68 -0.86 10.16
C ASP A 439 -10.80 -0.55 11.17
N THR A 440 -11.32 0.68 11.11
CA THR A 440 -12.37 1.20 11.98
C THR A 440 -13.70 0.44 11.86
N LEU A 441 -13.98 -0.20 10.71
CA LEU A 441 -15.21 -0.98 10.50
C LEU A 441 -15.36 -2.17 11.46
N SER A 442 -14.24 -2.69 12.00
CA SER A 442 -14.28 -3.80 12.96
C SER A 442 -15.03 -3.45 14.25
N PHE A 443 -15.13 -2.16 14.60
CA PHE A 443 -15.83 -1.65 15.78
C PHE A 443 -17.22 -1.08 15.47
N ALA A 444 -17.62 -1.04 14.19
CA ALA A 444 -18.89 -0.48 13.79
C ALA A 444 -20.08 -1.34 14.27
N ASP A 445 -21.03 -0.69 14.93
CA ASP A 445 -22.37 -1.24 15.16
C ASP A 445 -23.27 -0.99 13.94
N LEU A 446 -23.03 0.10 13.21
CA LEU A 446 -23.65 0.44 11.94
C LEU A 446 -22.62 0.95 10.94
N VAL A 447 -22.66 0.42 9.73
CA VAL A 447 -21.86 0.82 8.57
C VAL A 447 -22.77 1.48 7.54
N LEU A 448 -22.40 2.67 7.09
CA LEU A 448 -23.14 3.44 6.08
C LEU A 448 -22.26 3.63 4.82
N PRO A 449 -22.68 3.11 3.65
CA PRO A 449 -21.91 3.24 2.41
C PRO A 449 -21.98 4.67 1.86
N ALA A 450 -20.82 5.31 1.72
CA ALA A 450 -20.71 6.66 1.18
C ALA A 450 -20.31 6.70 -0.31
N ALA A 451 -20.73 7.76 -1.00
CA ALA A 451 -20.28 8.08 -2.36
C ALA A 451 -18.82 8.57 -2.36
N GLY A 452 -18.02 8.01 -3.26
CA GLY A 452 -16.62 8.39 -3.49
C GLY A 452 -16.48 9.71 -4.25
N HIS A 453 -15.25 10.17 -4.44
CA HIS A 453 -14.95 11.51 -4.98
C HIS A 453 -15.67 11.84 -6.29
N PHE A 454 -15.65 10.97 -7.31
CA PHE A 454 -16.33 11.21 -8.60
C PHE A 454 -17.82 10.86 -8.61
N GLU A 455 -18.38 10.44 -7.48
CA GLU A 455 -19.76 9.94 -7.36
C GLU A 455 -20.70 10.96 -6.72
N LYS A 456 -20.15 12.10 -6.27
CA LYS A 456 -20.86 13.19 -5.65
C LYS A 456 -20.39 14.53 -6.22
N GLU A 457 -21.13 15.57 -5.90
CA GLU A 457 -20.86 16.95 -6.33
C GLU A 457 -20.68 17.83 -5.10
N GLY A 458 -19.78 18.82 -5.17
CA GLY A 458 -19.54 19.74 -4.06
C GLY A 458 -18.46 20.77 -4.35
N THR A 459 -17.89 21.31 -3.28
CA THR A 459 -16.74 22.23 -3.34
C THR A 459 -15.62 21.82 -2.40
N MET A 460 -14.40 22.21 -2.75
CA MET A 460 -13.22 22.10 -1.89
C MET A 460 -12.40 23.39 -1.91
N THR A 461 -11.81 23.74 -0.75
CA THR A 461 -10.89 24.85 -0.58
C THR A 461 -9.47 24.35 -0.27
N ASN A 462 -8.50 24.75 -1.10
CA ASN A 462 -7.10 24.31 -1.03
C ASN A 462 -6.23 25.17 -0.08
N SER A 463 -4.90 24.94 -0.03
CA SER A 463 -3.97 25.63 0.89
C SER A 463 -3.88 27.15 0.68
N GLU A 464 -4.16 27.66 -0.52
CA GLU A 464 -4.09 29.09 -0.85
C GLU A 464 -5.45 29.78 -0.85
N ARG A 465 -6.46 29.19 -0.18
CA ARG A 465 -7.83 29.72 -0.07
C ARG A 465 -8.65 29.64 -1.36
N ARG A 466 -8.19 28.86 -2.34
CA ARG A 466 -8.86 28.71 -3.64
C ARG A 466 -9.98 27.67 -3.55
N ILE A 467 -11.19 28.13 -3.79
CA ILE A 467 -12.43 27.34 -3.87
C ILE A 467 -12.59 26.82 -5.30
N SER A 468 -12.82 25.52 -5.41
CA SER A 468 -13.01 24.83 -6.69
C SER A 468 -14.26 23.95 -6.64
N HIS A 469 -15.00 23.90 -7.74
CA HIS A 469 -16.12 22.98 -7.91
C HIS A 469 -15.63 21.56 -8.20
N LEU A 470 -16.36 20.59 -7.66
CA LEU A 470 -16.13 19.18 -7.85
C LEU A 470 -17.35 18.58 -8.55
N SER A 471 -17.13 18.08 -9.78
CA SER A 471 -18.17 17.48 -10.63
C SER A 471 -18.47 16.03 -10.23
N LYS A 472 -19.76 15.68 -10.20
CA LYS A 472 -20.21 14.28 -10.23
C LYS A 472 -20.02 13.71 -11.64
N VAL A 473 -19.23 12.65 -11.77
CA VAL A 473 -18.86 12.03 -13.07
C VAL A 473 -19.54 10.67 -13.25
N VAL A 474 -19.68 9.89 -12.19
CA VAL A 474 -20.27 8.55 -12.21
C VAL A 474 -21.33 8.41 -11.12
N GLU A 475 -22.17 7.39 -11.21
CA GLU A 475 -23.12 7.07 -10.15
C GLU A 475 -22.42 6.30 -9.02
N PRO A 476 -22.79 6.54 -7.74
CA PRO A 476 -22.32 5.71 -6.64
C PRO A 476 -22.69 4.23 -6.83
N PRO A 477 -21.83 3.29 -6.40
CA PRO A 477 -22.11 1.87 -6.53
C PRO A 477 -23.17 1.39 -5.53
N GLY A 478 -24.05 0.49 -5.97
CA GLY A 478 -25.07 -0.11 -5.11
C GLY A 478 -26.08 0.92 -4.59
N GLU A 479 -26.24 1.01 -3.28
CA GLU A 479 -27.09 1.97 -2.59
C GLU A 479 -26.28 3.06 -1.87
N ALA A 480 -25.00 3.25 -2.22
CA ALA A 480 -24.17 4.29 -1.61
C ALA A 480 -24.74 5.69 -1.86
N LEU A 481 -24.66 6.58 -0.86
CA LEU A 481 -25.19 7.94 -0.92
C LEU A 481 -24.11 8.98 -0.63
N ALA A 482 -24.26 10.19 -1.16
CA ALA A 482 -23.40 11.32 -0.79
C ALA A 482 -23.51 11.62 0.71
N ASP A 483 -22.41 12.01 1.35
CA ASP A 483 -22.38 12.13 2.81
C ASP A 483 -23.39 13.17 3.32
N ALA A 484 -23.57 14.29 2.61
CA ALA A 484 -24.56 15.32 2.94
C ALA A 484 -25.99 14.76 2.95
N GLU A 485 -26.35 13.90 1.98
CA GLU A 485 -27.69 13.30 1.90
C GLU A 485 -27.93 12.36 3.09
N ILE A 486 -26.93 11.58 3.50
CA ILE A 486 -27.01 10.70 4.67
C ILE A 486 -27.31 11.52 5.93
N VAL A 487 -26.57 12.61 6.13
CA VAL A 487 -26.72 13.49 7.30
C VAL A 487 -28.07 14.21 7.30
N CYS A 488 -28.53 14.72 6.15
CA CYS A 488 -29.86 15.33 6.02
C CYS A 488 -30.99 14.33 6.28
N ARG A 489 -30.87 13.08 5.82
CA ARG A 489 -31.86 12.02 6.13
C ARG A 489 -31.87 11.68 7.62
N PHE A 490 -30.69 11.59 8.25
CA PHE A 490 -30.60 11.39 9.70
C PHE A 490 -31.23 12.54 10.48
N ALA A 491 -30.94 13.79 10.12
CA ALA A 491 -31.53 14.97 10.76
C ALA A 491 -33.07 14.96 10.66
N ARG A 492 -33.62 14.60 9.49
CA ARG A 492 -35.07 14.41 9.32
C ARG A 492 -35.62 13.26 10.16
N ALA A 493 -34.91 12.15 10.28
CA ALA A 493 -35.30 11.03 11.14
C ALA A 493 -35.28 11.38 12.64
N MET A 494 -34.45 12.36 13.04
CA MET A 494 -34.45 12.97 14.38
C MET A 494 -35.59 14.00 14.57
N GLY A 495 -36.35 14.33 13.51
CA GLY A 495 -37.43 15.32 13.56
C GLY A 495 -36.96 16.78 13.45
N PHE A 496 -35.74 17.04 12.96
CA PHE A 496 -35.22 18.39 12.79
C PHE A 496 -35.58 18.98 11.43
N HIS A 497 -35.87 20.29 11.42
CA HIS A 497 -36.15 21.10 10.23
C HIS A 497 -34.88 21.75 9.68
N GLY A 498 -34.93 22.29 8.46
CA GLY A 498 -33.80 23.04 7.88
C GLY A 498 -32.73 22.14 7.24
N PHE A 499 -33.12 20.91 6.90
CA PHE A 499 -32.30 19.89 6.23
C PHE A 499 -32.95 19.36 4.95
N GLU A 500 -34.05 19.97 4.51
CA GLU A 500 -34.80 19.65 3.29
C GLU A 500 -34.16 20.27 2.03
N TYR A 501 -32.83 20.15 1.90
CA TYR A 501 -32.10 20.67 0.76
C TYR A 501 -32.44 19.89 -0.52
N THR A 502 -32.64 20.61 -1.62
CA THR A 502 -32.94 20.03 -2.94
C THR A 502 -31.70 19.66 -3.74
N SER A 503 -30.53 20.22 -3.39
CA SER A 503 -29.25 19.96 -4.06
C SER A 503 -28.06 20.39 -3.18
N PRO A 504 -26.82 19.93 -3.49
CA PRO A 504 -25.60 20.44 -2.87
C PRO A 504 -25.41 21.95 -3.06
N ALA A 505 -25.84 22.50 -4.21
CA ALA A 505 -25.78 23.94 -4.47
C ALA A 505 -26.59 24.75 -3.45
N ALA A 506 -27.78 24.25 -3.05
CA ALA A 506 -28.59 24.92 -2.02
C ALA A 506 -27.92 24.96 -0.65
N ILE A 507 -27.14 23.91 -0.32
CA ILE A 507 -26.31 23.88 0.91
C ILE A 507 -25.20 24.92 0.82
N TYR A 508 -24.49 24.96 -0.31
CA TYR A 508 -23.43 25.92 -0.55
C TYR A 508 -23.94 27.37 -0.50
N ASP A 509 -25.09 27.65 -1.10
CA ASP A 509 -25.70 28.99 -1.07
C ASP A 509 -26.06 29.40 0.37
N GLU A 510 -26.53 28.47 1.20
CA GLU A 510 -26.74 28.76 2.62
C GLU A 510 -25.43 29.08 3.35
N HIS A 511 -24.38 28.29 3.12
CA HIS A 511 -23.05 28.55 3.66
C HIS A 511 -22.52 29.92 3.21
N ALA A 512 -22.59 30.22 1.91
CA ALA A 512 -22.11 31.49 1.35
C ALA A 512 -22.84 32.69 1.95
N ARG A 513 -24.17 32.60 2.17
CA ARG A 513 -24.93 33.65 2.88
C ARG A 513 -24.44 33.87 4.31
N LEU A 514 -24.08 32.81 5.03
CA LEU A 514 -23.58 32.92 6.41
C LEU A 514 -22.22 33.64 6.49
N THR A 515 -21.42 33.60 5.42
CA THR A 515 -20.12 34.30 5.35
C THR A 515 -20.23 35.80 5.07
N ARG A 516 -21.42 36.30 4.68
CA ARG A 516 -21.61 37.71 4.33
C ARG A 516 -21.15 38.64 5.45
N GLY A 517 -20.30 39.62 5.11
CA GLY A 517 -19.78 40.61 6.05
C GLY A 517 -18.62 40.13 6.93
N THR A 518 -18.16 38.88 6.77
CA THR A 518 -16.96 38.36 7.44
C THR A 518 -15.70 38.60 6.60
N ASN A 519 -14.52 38.30 7.15
CA ASN A 519 -13.26 38.38 6.40
C ASN A 519 -13.08 37.24 5.40
N ILE A 520 -13.93 36.22 5.42
CA ILE A 520 -13.94 35.12 4.44
C ILE A 520 -15.11 35.21 3.46
N ASP A 521 -15.78 36.37 3.37
CA ASP A 521 -17.02 36.54 2.61
C ASP A 521 -16.92 35.99 1.19
N ILE A 522 -17.74 34.98 0.89
CA ILE A 522 -17.90 34.34 -0.41
C ILE A 522 -19.32 34.49 -0.94
N SER A 523 -20.09 35.46 -0.43
CA SER A 523 -21.48 35.68 -0.82
C SER A 523 -21.65 36.13 -2.29
N GLY A 524 -20.56 36.48 -2.97
CA GLY A 524 -20.51 36.69 -4.41
C GLY A 524 -20.36 35.41 -5.25
N LEU A 525 -20.10 34.25 -4.64
CA LEU A 525 -19.95 32.97 -5.33
C LEU A 525 -21.24 32.16 -5.38
N SER A 526 -21.35 31.34 -6.42
CA SER A 526 -22.35 30.29 -6.57
C SER A 526 -21.74 29.12 -7.33
N TYR A 527 -22.43 27.97 -7.35
CA TYR A 527 -22.00 26.83 -8.17
C TYR A 527 -21.89 27.20 -9.65
N GLU A 528 -22.82 28.01 -10.16
CA GLU A 528 -22.82 28.38 -11.57
C GLU A 528 -21.57 29.17 -11.95
N ARG A 529 -21.16 30.14 -11.11
CA ARG A 529 -19.90 30.86 -11.31
C ARG A 529 -18.70 29.93 -11.25
N LEU A 530 -18.65 29.02 -10.27
CA LEU A 530 -17.53 28.08 -10.14
C LEU A 530 -17.40 27.14 -11.35
N LYS A 531 -18.54 26.78 -11.97
CA LYS A 531 -18.56 25.93 -13.18
C LYS A 531 -18.21 26.69 -14.45
N THR A 532 -18.64 27.94 -14.57
CA THR A 532 -18.53 28.73 -15.82
C THR A 532 -17.29 29.63 -15.87
N GLU A 533 -16.93 30.23 -14.74
CA GLU A 533 -15.79 31.17 -14.61
C GLU A 533 -14.53 30.50 -14.02
N GLY A 534 -14.68 29.35 -13.35
CA GLY A 534 -13.57 28.58 -12.79
C GLY A 534 -13.40 28.76 -11.28
N THR A 535 -12.17 28.88 -10.80
CA THR A 535 -11.85 28.81 -9.35
C THR A 535 -11.51 30.18 -8.78
N PHE A 536 -11.83 30.43 -7.51
CA PHE A 536 -11.66 31.74 -6.87
C PHE A 536 -10.96 31.64 -5.52
N GLN A 537 -10.12 32.61 -5.18
CA GLN A 537 -9.62 32.77 -3.83
C GLN A 537 -10.55 33.70 -3.06
N TRP A 538 -11.06 33.26 -1.91
CA TRP A 538 -11.81 34.15 -1.04
C TRP A 538 -10.91 35.29 -0.51
N PRO A 539 -11.44 36.45 -0.10
CA PRO A 539 -12.83 36.87 -0.18
C PRO A 539 -13.31 37.16 -1.61
N VAL A 540 -14.59 36.89 -1.85
CA VAL A 540 -15.36 37.21 -3.06
C VAL A 540 -16.70 37.81 -2.61
N LYS A 541 -16.70 39.13 -2.35
CA LYS A 541 -17.82 39.84 -1.71
C LYS A 541 -19.01 40.11 -2.63
N ASP A 542 -18.78 40.18 -3.93
CA ASP A 542 -19.81 40.50 -4.93
C ASP A 542 -19.59 39.70 -6.22
N ILE A 543 -20.60 39.73 -7.10
CA ILE A 543 -20.63 38.92 -8.33
C ILE A 543 -19.62 39.38 -9.39
N SER A 544 -19.13 40.61 -9.32
CA SER A 544 -18.11 41.17 -10.22
C SER A 544 -16.68 40.89 -9.75
N SER A 545 -16.50 40.49 -8.49
CA SER A 545 -15.19 40.20 -7.92
C SER A 545 -14.54 38.98 -8.58
N SER A 546 -13.26 39.12 -8.94
CA SER A 546 -12.38 38.03 -9.40
C SER A 546 -11.68 37.28 -8.26
N GLY A 547 -12.02 37.60 -7.01
CA GLY A 547 -11.40 37.07 -5.80
C GLY A 547 -10.16 37.83 -5.34
N THR A 548 -9.59 37.37 -4.23
CA THR A 548 -8.51 38.07 -3.51
C THR A 548 -7.27 37.19 -3.40
N ALA A 549 -6.32 37.40 -4.31
CA ALA A 549 -5.09 36.60 -4.39
C ALA A 549 -4.26 36.69 -3.10
N ARG A 550 -3.99 37.90 -2.61
CA ARG A 550 -3.16 38.15 -1.42
C ARG A 550 -3.93 38.93 -0.37
N LEU A 551 -3.75 38.57 0.89
CA LEU A 551 -4.29 39.32 2.02
C LEU A 551 -3.25 40.32 2.54
N PHE A 552 -3.75 41.32 3.29
CA PHE A 552 -2.93 42.29 4.02
C PHE A 552 -2.02 43.16 3.15
N THR A 553 -2.37 43.38 1.87
CA THR A 553 -1.64 44.31 0.97
C THR A 553 -1.75 45.77 1.40
N ASP A 554 -2.70 46.08 2.29
CA ASP A 554 -2.88 47.37 2.95
C ASP A 554 -2.23 47.43 4.34
N HIS A 555 -1.56 46.35 4.77
CA HIS A 555 -0.99 46.15 6.09
C HIS A 555 -1.99 46.36 7.26
N ARG A 556 -3.28 46.06 7.03
CA ARG A 556 -4.32 46.04 8.06
C ARG A 556 -4.65 44.60 8.42
N PHE A 557 -4.13 44.14 9.55
CA PHE A 557 -4.38 42.78 10.04
C PHE A 557 -5.78 42.67 10.65
N TYR A 558 -6.29 41.44 10.79
CA TYR A 558 -7.63 41.20 11.36
C TYR A 558 -7.64 41.18 12.89
N THR A 559 -6.57 41.65 13.52
CA THR A 559 -6.50 41.86 14.96
C THR A 559 -7.34 43.07 15.37
N PRO A 560 -7.77 43.19 16.65
CA PRO A 560 -8.50 44.37 17.12
C PRO A 560 -7.75 45.70 16.91
N SER A 561 -6.42 45.70 17.02
CA SER A 561 -5.57 46.87 16.78
C SER A 561 -5.24 47.09 15.29
N GLN A 562 -5.60 46.13 14.43
CA GLN A 562 -5.22 46.03 13.03
C GLN A 562 -3.70 45.96 12.76
N LYS A 563 -2.93 45.68 13.82
CA LYS A 563 -1.49 45.41 13.77
C LYS A 563 -1.21 43.93 14.03
N ALA A 564 -0.20 43.37 13.36
CA ALA A 564 0.24 42.00 13.63
C ALA A 564 0.90 41.92 15.01
N ARG A 565 0.78 40.78 15.69
CA ARG A 565 1.20 40.63 17.10
C ARG A 565 2.42 39.73 17.20
N PHE A 566 3.44 40.18 17.93
CA PHE A 566 4.53 39.32 18.36
C PHE A 566 4.18 38.64 19.69
N PHE A 567 4.61 37.39 19.86
CA PHE A 567 4.45 36.64 21.10
C PHE A 567 5.83 36.31 21.68
N PRO A 568 6.29 37.03 22.73
CA PRO A 568 7.57 36.74 23.37
C PRO A 568 7.53 35.37 24.05
N LEU A 569 8.61 34.60 23.89
CA LEU A 569 8.77 33.27 24.46
C LEU A 569 9.96 33.30 25.42
N ASP A 570 9.75 33.74 26.66
CA ASP A 570 10.83 33.99 27.63
C ASP A 570 11.62 32.74 28.03
N LYS A 571 11.00 31.55 27.93
CA LYS A 571 11.62 30.25 28.21
C LYS A 571 11.12 29.22 27.19
N PRO A 572 11.69 29.20 25.97
CA PRO A 572 11.35 28.17 25.02
C PRO A 572 11.82 26.82 25.60
N ALA A 573 10.95 25.84 25.70
CA ALA A 573 11.31 24.52 26.22
C ALA A 573 10.62 23.44 25.39
N ASN A 574 11.36 22.38 25.10
CA ASN A 574 10.75 21.17 24.56
C ASN A 574 9.93 20.52 25.69
N GLN A 575 8.63 20.36 25.46
CA GLN A 575 7.69 19.74 26.41
C GLN A 575 7.29 18.33 25.98
N SER A 576 7.95 17.79 24.94
CA SER A 576 7.71 16.43 24.48
C SER A 576 8.14 15.41 25.53
N GLU A 577 7.77 14.15 25.30
CA GLU A 577 8.17 13.04 26.17
C GLU A 577 9.70 13.03 26.42
N PRO A 578 10.15 12.94 27.68
CA PRO A 578 11.59 12.99 27.98
C PRO A 578 12.30 11.72 27.49
N LEU A 579 13.52 11.89 27.00
CA LEU A 579 14.42 10.75 26.73
C LEU A 579 14.94 10.18 28.04
N THR A 580 15.09 8.86 28.10
CA THR A 580 15.59 8.14 29.27
C THR A 580 16.65 7.12 28.84
N ALA A 581 17.32 6.48 29.79
CA ALA A 581 18.23 5.38 29.47
C ALA A 581 17.49 4.20 28.81
N ASP A 582 16.21 3.98 29.14
CA ASP A 582 15.38 2.92 28.56
C ASP A 582 14.80 3.29 27.19
N PHE A 583 14.70 4.60 26.88
CA PHE A 583 14.16 5.14 25.64
C PHE A 583 15.00 6.35 25.16
N PRO A 584 16.22 6.11 24.63
CA PRO A 584 17.18 7.17 24.33
C PRO A 584 17.00 7.81 22.94
N LEU A 585 16.17 7.23 22.05
CA LEU A 585 15.99 7.71 20.68
C LEU A 585 14.69 8.50 20.52
N ILE A 586 14.66 9.44 19.57
CA ILE A 586 13.45 10.17 19.19
C ILE A 586 12.84 9.50 17.96
N LEU A 587 11.63 8.96 18.08
CA LEU A 587 10.83 8.55 16.93
C LEU A 587 10.12 9.75 16.32
N THR A 588 10.32 9.95 15.03
CA THR A 588 9.48 10.81 14.18
C THR A 588 8.69 9.96 13.18
N THR A 589 7.48 10.39 12.84
CA THR A 589 6.61 9.70 11.88
C THR A 589 6.32 10.58 10.67
N GLY A 590 6.08 9.97 9.51
CA GLY A 590 5.73 10.75 8.32
C GLY A 590 5.20 9.92 7.16
N ARG A 591 5.40 10.44 5.94
CA ARG A 591 4.75 9.96 4.72
C ARG A 591 5.76 9.48 3.67
N ILE A 592 5.33 8.53 2.84
CA ILE A 592 6.01 8.11 1.62
C ILE A 592 5.30 8.68 0.39
N ARG A 593 6.05 8.79 -0.72
CA ARG A 593 5.62 9.46 -1.96
C ARG A 593 4.29 8.95 -2.53
N ASP A 594 4.13 7.63 -2.62
CA ASP A 594 3.10 7.02 -3.47
C ASP A 594 1.83 6.59 -2.70
N GLN A 595 1.87 6.63 -1.37
CA GLN A 595 0.74 6.23 -0.53
C GLN A 595 0.03 7.44 0.11
N TRP A 596 -1.29 7.39 0.13
CA TRP A 596 -2.16 8.39 0.74
C TRP A 596 -2.70 7.87 2.07
N HIS A 597 -2.26 8.49 3.18
CA HIS A 597 -2.61 8.12 4.56
C HIS A 597 -2.69 6.59 4.74
N THR A 598 -3.87 6.06 5.04
CA THR A 598 -4.10 4.67 5.47
C THR A 598 -4.27 3.69 4.31
N MET A 599 -3.87 4.07 3.09
CA MET A 599 -3.81 3.20 1.91
C MET A 599 -5.16 2.61 1.43
N THR A 600 -6.30 3.02 1.97
CA THR A 600 -7.63 2.53 1.53
C THR A 600 -7.96 2.92 0.08
N LYS A 601 -7.37 4.01 -0.42
CA LYS A 601 -7.49 4.45 -1.84
C LYS A 601 -6.28 4.04 -2.69
N THR A 602 -5.07 4.34 -2.21
CA THR A 602 -3.83 4.20 -2.98
C THR A 602 -3.21 2.81 -2.89
N GLY A 603 -3.49 2.04 -1.83
CA GLY A 603 -2.97 0.69 -1.64
C GLY A 603 -3.56 -0.37 -2.57
N LYS A 604 -4.62 -0.04 -3.33
CA LYS A 604 -5.17 -0.90 -4.39
C LYS A 604 -4.62 -0.62 -5.79
N VAL A 605 -3.85 0.46 -5.94
CA VAL A 605 -3.19 0.79 -7.22
C VAL A 605 -1.81 0.14 -7.24
N SER A 606 -1.61 -0.85 -8.11
CA SER A 606 -0.39 -1.66 -8.12
C SER A 606 0.86 -0.83 -8.44
N ARG A 607 0.75 0.11 -9.39
CA ARG A 607 1.82 1.06 -9.73
C ARG A 607 2.32 1.88 -8.54
N LEU A 608 1.45 2.22 -7.58
CA LEU A 608 1.82 3.01 -6.39
C LEU A 608 2.51 2.16 -5.30
N ARG A 609 2.49 0.83 -5.43
CA ARG A 609 3.18 -0.09 -4.51
C ARG A 609 4.59 -0.49 -4.99
N GLN A 610 4.99 -0.14 -6.21
CA GLN A 610 6.26 -0.62 -6.79
C GLN A 610 7.53 0.00 -6.18
N HIS A 611 7.41 1.17 -5.53
CA HIS A 611 8.58 1.86 -4.95
C HIS A 611 8.85 1.44 -3.50
N ILE A 612 7.85 1.54 -2.63
CA ILE A 612 7.91 1.14 -1.23
C ILE A 612 6.59 0.42 -0.92
N ASP A 613 6.67 -0.89 -0.69
CA ASP A 613 5.53 -1.78 -0.46
C ASP A 613 5.36 -2.21 1.00
N LYS A 614 6.41 -2.01 1.83
CA LYS A 614 6.48 -2.49 3.22
C LYS A 614 6.89 -1.40 4.22
N PRO A 615 6.44 -1.50 5.49
CA PRO A 615 6.91 -0.65 6.57
C PRO A 615 8.39 -0.90 6.90
N PHE A 616 9.12 0.16 7.21
CA PHE A 616 10.55 0.11 7.53
C PHE A 616 10.89 1.18 8.58
N LEU A 617 12.00 0.99 9.30
CA LEU A 617 12.57 1.98 10.22
C LEU A 617 13.85 2.56 9.63
N GLU A 618 13.91 3.87 9.42
CA GLU A 618 15.19 4.54 9.15
C GLU A 618 15.93 4.76 10.47
N ILE A 619 17.21 4.41 10.49
CA ILE A 619 18.11 4.59 11.64
C ILE A 619 19.50 5.04 11.18
N HIS A 620 20.12 5.96 11.92
CA HIS A 620 21.46 6.45 11.63
C HIS A 620 22.51 5.33 11.79
N PRO A 621 23.59 5.27 10.97
CA PRO A 621 24.60 4.22 11.06
C PRO A 621 25.21 4.07 12.46
N ASP A 622 25.51 5.18 13.14
CA ASP A 622 26.08 5.14 14.49
C ASP A 622 25.12 4.58 15.53
N ASP A 623 23.82 4.92 15.43
CA ASP A 623 22.80 4.40 16.34
C ASP A 623 22.52 2.92 16.11
N ALA A 624 22.60 2.48 14.85
CA ALA A 624 22.48 1.08 14.46
C ALA A 624 23.68 0.25 14.93
N ALA A 625 24.90 0.76 14.74
CA ALA A 625 26.14 0.12 15.17
C ALA A 625 26.19 -0.05 16.70
N ALA A 626 25.75 0.95 17.45
CA ALA A 626 25.64 0.87 18.91
C ALA A 626 24.64 -0.20 19.43
N ARG A 627 23.83 -0.78 18.53
CA ARG A 627 22.76 -1.74 18.84
C ARG A 627 22.90 -3.07 18.09
N ASP A 628 24.04 -3.30 17.42
CA ASP A 628 24.29 -4.47 16.56
C ASP A 628 23.22 -4.68 15.48
N ILE A 629 22.68 -3.59 14.93
CA ILE A 629 21.66 -3.63 13.88
C ILE A 629 22.34 -3.53 12.50
N GLN A 630 22.06 -4.51 11.63
CA GLN A 630 22.49 -4.51 10.24
C GLN A 630 21.34 -4.18 9.29
N GLU A 631 21.65 -3.80 8.04
CA GLU A 631 20.66 -3.52 7.00
C GLU A 631 19.68 -4.69 6.83
N GLY A 632 18.37 -4.39 6.84
CA GLY A 632 17.32 -5.39 6.66
C GLY A 632 17.04 -6.25 7.90
N THR A 633 17.78 -6.10 8.99
CA THR A 633 17.52 -6.80 10.27
C THR A 633 16.10 -6.49 10.76
N VAL A 634 15.38 -7.51 11.23
CA VAL A 634 14.08 -7.31 11.86
C VAL A 634 14.33 -6.72 13.26
N VAL A 635 13.79 -5.52 13.49
CA VAL A 635 13.93 -4.80 14.76
C VAL A 635 12.60 -4.63 15.44
N THR A 636 12.61 -4.60 16.77
CA THR A 636 11.47 -4.20 17.59
C THR A 636 11.72 -2.79 18.09
N ILE A 637 10.80 -1.88 17.76
CA ILE A 637 10.77 -0.52 18.28
C ILE A 637 9.81 -0.52 19.46
N ARG A 638 10.25 -0.07 20.62
CA ARG A 638 9.48 -0.08 21.87
C ARG A 638 9.34 1.33 22.42
N SER A 639 8.18 1.62 22.98
CA SER A 639 7.93 2.78 23.83
C SER A 639 7.16 2.34 25.08
N ALA A 640 6.86 3.27 25.98
CA ALA A 640 6.00 3.00 27.13
C ALA A 640 4.57 2.52 26.76
N ARG A 641 4.13 2.71 25.51
CA ARG A 641 2.76 2.43 25.04
C ARG A 641 2.63 1.10 24.31
N GLY A 642 3.72 0.59 23.75
CA GLY A 642 3.71 -0.68 23.01
C GLY A 642 4.90 -0.82 22.09
N ASP A 643 4.74 -1.72 21.13
CA ASP A 643 5.80 -2.11 20.20
C ASP A 643 5.34 -2.20 18.75
N VAL A 644 6.33 -2.10 17.86
CA VAL A 644 6.21 -2.25 16.41
C VAL A 644 7.41 -3.07 15.94
N ARG A 645 7.20 -3.94 14.95
CA ARG A 645 8.24 -4.78 14.36
C ARG A 645 8.34 -4.57 12.85
N VAL A 646 9.50 -4.11 12.40
CA VAL A 646 9.79 -3.81 10.99
C VAL A 646 11.25 -4.11 10.66
N ARG A 647 11.62 -4.04 9.38
CA ARG A 647 13.03 -4.11 8.97
C ARG A 647 13.71 -2.75 9.12
N ALA A 648 14.94 -2.77 9.62
CA ALA A 648 15.80 -1.59 9.68
C ALA A 648 16.34 -1.25 8.28
N LYS A 649 16.38 0.06 8.00
CA LYS A 649 17.02 0.69 6.84
C LYS A 649 18.05 1.68 7.39
N ILE A 650 19.33 1.37 7.24
CA ILE A 650 20.43 2.18 7.74
C ILE A 650 20.70 3.32 6.75
N THR A 651 20.74 4.56 7.24
CA THR A 651 20.98 5.73 6.39
C THR A 651 21.52 6.91 7.20
N ASP A 652 22.50 7.62 6.65
CA ASP A 652 23.04 8.89 7.18
C ASP A 652 22.15 10.10 6.85
N GLU A 653 21.05 9.90 6.12
CA GLU A 653 20.08 10.96 5.81
C GLU A 653 19.22 11.36 7.01
N ILE A 654 19.25 10.63 8.13
CA ILE A 654 18.52 10.94 9.36
C ILE A 654 19.48 11.41 10.46
N LYS A 655 19.09 12.40 11.26
CA LYS A 655 19.92 12.89 12.38
C LYS A 655 20.21 11.77 13.37
N GLN A 656 21.45 11.65 13.82
CA GLN A 656 21.80 10.77 14.94
C GLN A 656 20.93 11.07 16.18
N GLY A 657 20.49 10.03 16.87
CA GLY A 657 19.53 10.09 17.97
C GLY A 657 18.06 10.12 17.52
N VAL A 658 17.79 10.10 16.20
CA VAL A 658 16.44 10.16 15.62
C VAL A 658 16.20 8.96 14.72
N VAL A 659 15.01 8.38 14.81
CA VAL A 659 14.54 7.29 13.94
C VAL A 659 13.22 7.64 13.26
N PHE A 660 12.97 7.09 12.07
CA PHE A 660 11.77 7.40 11.30
C PHE A 660 10.98 6.16 10.90
N LEU A 661 9.66 6.23 11.10
CA LEU A 661 8.70 5.19 10.72
C LEU A 661 7.51 5.81 9.96
N PRO A 662 7.17 5.32 8.74
CA PRO A 662 5.99 5.81 8.04
C PRO A 662 4.67 5.32 8.66
N MET A 663 3.64 6.17 8.62
CA MET A 663 2.34 5.93 9.29
C MET A 663 1.30 5.13 8.49
N HIS A 664 1.66 4.64 7.30
CA HIS A 664 0.67 4.22 6.29
C HIS A 664 -0.06 2.91 6.59
N TRP A 665 0.59 1.98 7.28
CA TRP A 665 0.10 0.62 7.48
C TRP A 665 -0.74 0.50 8.76
N GLY A 666 -1.93 -0.10 8.60
CA GLY A 666 -2.89 -0.39 9.67
C GLY A 666 -2.84 -1.84 10.15
N LYS A 667 -3.82 -2.21 10.99
CA LYS A 667 -3.96 -3.56 11.56
C LYS A 667 -4.31 -4.59 10.48
N ALA A 668 -4.97 -4.15 9.41
CA ALA A 668 -5.24 -4.95 8.22
C ALA A 668 -3.96 -5.48 7.54
N THR A 669 -2.80 -4.85 7.75
CA THR A 669 -1.51 -5.40 7.34
C THR A 669 -0.94 -6.31 8.43
N THR A 670 -0.65 -5.72 9.58
CA THR A 670 -0.31 -6.43 10.82
C THR A 670 -0.35 -5.42 11.96
N ASP A 671 -0.76 -5.90 13.13
CA ASP A 671 -0.84 -5.09 14.34
C ASP A 671 0.52 -4.47 14.74
N LEU A 672 1.62 -5.16 14.40
CA LEU A 672 3.00 -4.75 14.66
C LEU A 672 3.59 -3.81 13.59
N ALA A 673 2.82 -3.39 12.57
CA ALA A 673 3.28 -2.43 11.56
C ALA A 673 2.79 -1.00 11.81
N ARG A 674 1.98 -0.78 12.84
CA ARG A 674 1.30 0.50 13.06
C ARG A 674 2.17 1.47 13.83
N ALA A 675 2.69 2.49 13.14
CA ALA A 675 3.53 3.52 13.77
C ALA A 675 2.88 4.18 15.00
N ASN A 676 1.56 4.39 14.94
CA ASN A 676 0.82 5.03 16.03
C ASN A 676 0.53 4.11 17.23
N ASN A 677 1.01 2.87 17.26
CA ASN A 677 1.16 2.13 18.52
C ASN A 677 2.20 2.79 19.44
N LEU A 678 3.16 3.52 18.87
CA LEU A 678 4.29 4.10 19.60
C LEU A 678 4.08 5.56 19.98
N THR A 679 3.15 6.26 19.32
CA THR A 679 3.02 7.72 19.44
C THR A 679 2.33 8.16 20.72
N SER A 680 2.77 9.29 21.26
CA SER A 680 2.28 9.84 22.53
C SER A 680 0.89 10.49 22.41
N THR A 681 0.17 10.51 23.53
CA THR A 681 -1.12 11.22 23.66
C THR A 681 -0.96 12.68 24.08
N LEU A 682 0.27 13.16 24.28
CA LEU A 682 0.55 14.57 24.55
C LEU A 682 0.08 15.45 23.38
N VAL A 683 -0.44 16.62 23.72
CA VAL A 683 -0.99 17.60 22.76
C VAL A 683 -0.50 19.00 23.08
N ASP A 684 -0.50 19.87 22.06
CA ASP A 684 -0.33 21.30 22.27
C ASP A 684 -1.45 21.86 23.15
N PRO A 685 -1.14 22.65 24.20
CA PRO A 685 -2.15 23.11 25.15
C PRO A 685 -3.16 24.09 24.53
N ILE A 686 -2.81 24.79 23.46
CA ILE A 686 -3.65 25.78 22.77
C ILE A 686 -4.42 25.10 21.64
N SER A 687 -3.72 24.44 20.70
CA SER A 687 -4.35 23.87 19.50
C SER A 687 -4.95 22.48 19.73
N LYS A 688 -4.54 21.79 20.81
CA LYS A 688 -4.88 20.39 21.10
C LYS A 688 -4.41 19.41 20.02
N GLU A 689 -3.42 19.79 19.22
CA GLU A 689 -2.82 18.94 18.19
C GLU A 689 -1.79 17.97 18.80
N PRO A 690 -1.77 16.67 18.43
CA PRO A 690 -0.86 15.69 19.04
C PRO A 690 0.60 15.76 18.58
N ASP A 691 1.49 15.27 19.45
CA ASP A 691 2.94 15.25 19.27
C ASP A 691 3.46 14.08 18.41
N PHE A 692 2.96 13.94 17.17
CA PHE A 692 3.34 12.81 16.30
C PHE A 692 4.79 12.80 15.84
N LYS A 693 5.48 13.95 15.94
CA LYS A 693 6.87 14.11 15.49
C LYS A 693 7.90 13.85 16.59
N PHE A 694 7.44 13.47 17.79
CA PHE A 694 8.30 13.17 18.91
C PHE A 694 7.70 12.05 19.77
N SER A 695 8.41 10.93 19.92
CA SER A 695 8.10 9.90 20.90
C SER A 695 9.39 9.24 21.37
N ALA A 696 9.51 8.98 22.67
CA ALA A 696 10.70 8.35 23.23
C ALA A 696 10.73 6.85 22.90
N VAL A 697 11.72 6.51 22.08
CA VAL A 697 12.14 5.27 21.44
C VAL A 697 13.20 4.40 22.11
N GLU A 698 13.06 3.08 22.12
CA GLU A 698 14.22 2.18 22.00
C GLU A 698 14.04 1.21 20.83
N VAL A 699 15.13 0.89 20.15
CA VAL A 699 15.19 -0.02 19.02
C VAL A 699 16.15 -1.16 19.36
N THR A 700 15.68 -2.39 19.27
CA THR A 700 16.51 -3.58 19.51
C THR A 700 16.34 -4.59 18.38
N PRO A 701 17.38 -5.35 18.00
CA PRO A 701 17.20 -6.53 17.16
C PRO A 701 16.10 -7.43 17.73
N TYR A 702 15.22 -7.93 16.88
CA TYR A 702 14.24 -8.93 17.31
C TYR A 702 14.96 -10.27 17.51
N ILE A 703 14.88 -10.80 18.73
CA ILE A 703 15.43 -12.12 19.05
C ILE A 703 14.26 -13.10 19.16
N LYS A 704 14.20 -14.02 18.20
CA LYS A 704 13.24 -15.11 18.20
C LYS A 704 13.61 -16.15 19.28
N PRO A 705 12.64 -16.68 20.06
CA PRO A 705 12.87 -17.84 20.92
C PRO A 705 13.32 -19.08 20.13
N ARG A 706 14.20 -19.89 20.73
CA ARG A 706 14.62 -21.17 20.13
C ARG A 706 13.43 -22.12 20.07
N GLU A 707 13.17 -22.69 18.90
CA GLU A 707 12.06 -23.60 18.64
C GLU A 707 12.54 -24.87 17.92
N ARG A 708 11.75 -25.93 18.03
CA ARG A 708 11.88 -27.17 17.27
C ARG A 708 10.91 -27.18 16.09
N ILE A 709 11.47 -27.16 14.88
CA ILE A 709 10.72 -27.18 13.62
C ILE A 709 10.76 -28.58 13.03
N LEU A 710 9.60 -29.20 12.90
CA LEU A 710 9.47 -30.48 12.21
C LEU A 710 8.98 -30.25 10.78
N VAL A 711 9.70 -30.77 9.78
CA VAL A 711 9.36 -30.66 8.36
C VAL A 711 8.96 -32.03 7.83
N ALA A 712 7.71 -32.15 7.38
CA ALA A 712 7.17 -33.37 6.79
C ALA A 712 7.33 -33.34 5.27
N GLY A 713 8.27 -34.12 4.74
CA GLY A 713 8.57 -34.20 3.31
C GLY A 713 9.87 -33.48 2.92
N ALA A 714 10.50 -33.97 1.85
CA ALA A 714 11.83 -33.53 1.39
C ALA A 714 11.87 -33.18 -0.11
N GLY A 715 10.79 -32.53 -0.59
CA GLY A 715 10.67 -32.04 -1.96
C GLY A 715 11.28 -30.65 -2.19
N ALA A 716 10.93 -30.02 -3.31
CA ALA A 716 11.46 -28.69 -3.68
C ALA A 716 11.11 -27.58 -2.68
N ALA A 717 9.92 -27.62 -2.07
CA ALA A 717 9.49 -26.66 -1.05
C ALA A 717 10.34 -26.79 0.22
N ALA A 718 10.51 -28.01 0.73
CA ALA A 718 11.33 -28.29 1.91
C ALA A 718 12.80 -27.90 1.67
N PHE A 719 13.38 -28.27 0.53
CA PHE A 719 14.72 -27.83 0.13
C PHE A 719 14.87 -26.31 0.24
N ARG A 720 13.96 -25.56 -0.37
CA ARG A 720 14.04 -24.09 -0.36
C ARG A 720 13.86 -23.54 1.04
N PHE A 721 12.93 -24.10 1.81
CA PHE A 721 12.69 -23.68 3.20
C PHE A 721 13.95 -23.83 4.04
N LEU A 722 14.61 -24.99 4.00
CA LEU A 722 15.83 -25.25 4.77
C LEU A 722 16.95 -24.27 4.42
N CYS A 723 17.20 -24.06 3.12
CA CYS A 723 18.24 -23.14 2.65
C CYS A 723 17.97 -21.70 3.09
N THR A 724 16.73 -21.22 2.93
CA THR A 724 16.37 -19.85 3.30
C THR A 724 16.33 -19.68 4.81
N TYR A 725 15.78 -20.66 5.55
CA TYR A 725 15.69 -20.58 7.01
C TYR A 725 17.07 -20.62 7.66
N ARG A 726 17.98 -21.50 7.22
CA ARG A 726 19.34 -21.56 7.77
C ARG A 726 20.23 -20.37 7.42
N ALA A 727 19.91 -19.63 6.36
CA ALA A 727 20.55 -18.35 6.09
C ALA A 727 20.11 -17.25 7.07
N LEU A 728 18.98 -17.42 7.75
CA LEU A 728 18.41 -16.46 8.71
C LEU A 728 18.66 -16.90 10.16
N ASN A 729 18.49 -18.19 10.45
CA ASN A 729 18.53 -18.77 11.79
C ASN A 729 19.38 -20.04 11.85
N THR A 730 20.44 -19.99 12.66
CA THR A 730 21.37 -21.11 12.87
C THR A 730 21.13 -21.88 14.17
N THR A 731 20.15 -21.47 14.98
CA THR A 731 20.00 -21.92 16.38
C THR A 731 18.85 -22.92 16.61
N ASP A 732 17.80 -22.84 15.81
CA ASP A 732 16.63 -23.71 15.95
C ASP A 732 16.95 -25.16 15.59
N GLU A 733 16.27 -26.09 16.26
CA GLU A 733 16.35 -27.51 15.90
C GLU A 733 15.43 -27.78 14.72
N ILE A 734 15.96 -28.38 13.66
CA ILE A 734 15.15 -28.79 12.50
C ILE A 734 15.28 -30.29 12.30
N VAL A 735 14.13 -30.95 12.21
CA VAL A 735 14.02 -32.37 11.87
C VAL A 735 13.22 -32.49 10.57
N VAL A 736 13.73 -33.23 9.60
CA VAL A 736 13.06 -33.51 8.32
C VAL A 736 12.74 -34.99 8.27
N ILE A 737 11.47 -35.33 8.06
CA ILE A 737 11.02 -36.71 7.86
C ILE A 737 10.67 -36.91 6.38
N SER A 738 11.37 -37.83 5.71
CA SER A 738 11.22 -38.13 4.28
C SER A 738 10.82 -39.57 4.06
N LYS A 739 9.73 -39.78 3.30
CA LYS A 739 9.29 -41.11 2.86
C LYS A 739 10.29 -41.75 1.87
N GLU A 740 11.00 -40.93 1.11
CA GLU A 740 11.92 -41.38 0.06
C GLU A 740 13.32 -41.59 0.62
N LYS A 741 13.99 -42.64 0.10
CA LYS A 741 15.40 -42.96 0.36
C LYS A 741 16.34 -41.87 -0.15
N ASP A 742 16.05 -41.32 -1.34
CA ASP A 742 16.84 -40.29 -1.99
C ASP A 742 16.06 -38.95 -2.02
N PRO A 743 16.23 -38.04 -1.05
CA PRO A 743 15.49 -36.77 -1.00
C PRO A 743 16.12 -35.68 -1.87
N PHE A 744 15.47 -34.50 -1.91
CA PHE A 744 16.03 -33.25 -2.46
C PHE A 744 16.59 -33.33 -3.89
N TYR A 745 15.82 -33.88 -4.83
CA TYR A 745 16.18 -33.92 -6.25
C TYR A 745 15.16 -33.20 -7.14
N ASN A 746 15.57 -32.86 -8.37
CA ASN A 746 14.75 -32.18 -9.35
C ASN A 746 13.88 -33.16 -10.14
N ARG A 747 12.64 -33.37 -9.66
CA ARG A 747 11.65 -34.25 -10.31
C ARG A 747 11.23 -33.81 -11.71
N VAL A 748 11.45 -32.54 -12.07
CA VAL A 748 11.09 -32.01 -13.40
C VAL A 748 12.01 -32.59 -14.48
N LEU A 749 13.21 -33.04 -14.13
CA LEU A 749 14.18 -33.62 -15.07
C LEU A 749 14.11 -35.15 -15.16
N LEU A 750 13.06 -35.77 -14.61
CA LEU A 750 12.88 -37.22 -14.69
C LEU A 750 12.71 -37.73 -16.14
N PRO A 751 11.99 -37.04 -17.05
CA PRO A 751 11.94 -37.44 -18.46
C PRO A 751 13.33 -37.52 -19.11
N GLU A 752 14.18 -36.50 -18.90
CA GLU A 752 15.56 -36.44 -19.38
C GLU A 752 16.48 -37.47 -18.69
N TYR A 753 16.16 -37.87 -17.46
CA TYR A 753 16.88 -38.95 -16.77
C TYR A 753 16.54 -40.34 -17.32
N VAL A 754 15.29 -40.55 -17.77
CA VAL A 754 14.86 -41.81 -18.39
C VAL A 754 15.57 -42.07 -19.71
N ASN A 755 15.87 -41.02 -20.49
CA ASN A 755 16.54 -41.15 -21.79
C ASN A 755 18.07 -40.97 -21.74
N ASP A 756 18.66 -40.98 -20.55
CA ASP A 756 20.10 -40.82 -20.31
C ASP A 756 20.73 -39.49 -20.76
N SER A 757 19.92 -38.49 -21.14
CA SER A 757 20.45 -37.15 -21.45
C SER A 757 20.96 -36.41 -20.21
N VAL A 758 20.48 -36.79 -19.02
CA VAL A 758 20.90 -36.23 -17.73
C VAL A 758 21.14 -37.35 -16.70
N GLY A 759 22.32 -37.38 -16.09
CA GLY A 759 22.67 -38.34 -15.02
C GLY A 759 22.05 -37.99 -13.66
N TRP A 760 22.00 -38.97 -12.75
CA TRP A 760 21.45 -38.80 -11.39
C TRP A 760 22.14 -37.68 -10.59
N ASP A 761 23.45 -37.53 -10.75
CA ASP A 761 24.27 -36.49 -10.14
C ASP A 761 23.77 -35.07 -10.44
N ARG A 762 23.15 -34.88 -11.62
CA ARG A 762 22.58 -33.60 -12.06
C ARG A 762 21.17 -33.34 -11.53
N LEU A 763 20.49 -34.38 -11.05
CA LEU A 763 19.16 -34.25 -10.44
C LEU A 763 19.26 -33.87 -8.96
N GLN A 764 20.33 -34.24 -8.27
CA GLN A 764 20.54 -33.91 -6.85
C GLN A 764 20.67 -32.40 -6.64
N LYS A 765 19.96 -31.85 -5.65
CA LYS A 765 20.01 -30.41 -5.34
C LYS A 765 21.12 -30.01 -4.37
N PHE A 766 21.60 -30.95 -3.54
CA PHE A 766 22.76 -30.75 -2.67
C PHE A 766 23.95 -31.50 -3.25
N GLN A 767 25.13 -30.85 -3.24
CA GLN A 767 26.41 -31.54 -3.42
C GLN A 767 26.82 -32.21 -2.10
N ALA A 768 27.76 -33.15 -2.15
CA ALA A 768 28.27 -33.83 -0.96
C ALA A 768 28.80 -32.81 0.08
N GLY A 769 28.33 -32.89 1.32
CA GLY A 769 28.73 -32.00 2.42
C GLY A 769 27.88 -30.72 2.57
N GLU A 770 27.11 -30.33 1.55
CA GLU A 770 26.30 -29.10 1.62
C GLU A 770 25.10 -29.25 2.56
N PHE A 771 24.44 -30.41 2.58
CA PHE A 771 23.30 -30.64 3.46
C PHE A 771 23.73 -30.70 4.93
N GLU A 772 24.86 -31.34 5.21
CA GLU A 772 25.43 -31.48 6.54
C GLU A 772 25.76 -30.11 7.16
N SER A 773 26.18 -29.14 6.33
CA SER A 773 26.44 -27.77 6.76
C SER A 773 25.19 -27.03 7.27
N LEU A 774 23.99 -27.49 6.92
CA LEU A 774 22.73 -26.90 7.38
C LEU A 774 22.39 -27.28 8.83
N ASN A 775 23.07 -28.27 9.42
CA ASN A 775 22.79 -28.77 10.77
C ASN A 775 21.30 -29.12 10.96
N VAL A 776 20.82 -30.07 10.16
CA VAL A 776 19.42 -30.54 10.12
C VAL A 776 19.41 -32.05 10.34
N ALA A 777 18.55 -32.54 11.23
CA ALA A 777 18.35 -33.97 11.39
C ALA A 777 17.46 -34.49 10.26
N LEU A 778 17.87 -35.55 9.58
CA LEU A 778 17.15 -36.13 8.45
C LEU A 778 16.80 -37.59 8.72
N GLU A 779 15.52 -37.91 8.70
CA GLU A 779 15.00 -39.27 8.80
C GLU A 779 14.48 -39.73 7.44
N LEU A 780 15.19 -40.67 6.83
CA LEU A 780 14.87 -41.24 5.53
C LEU A 780 14.00 -42.48 5.67
N GLU A 781 13.31 -42.82 4.57
CA GLU A 781 12.42 -43.98 4.50
C GLU A 781 11.43 -44.01 5.67
N ASN A 782 10.97 -42.85 6.12
CA ASN A 782 10.05 -42.69 7.24
C ASN A 782 8.90 -41.75 6.84
N GLU A 783 7.70 -41.98 7.34
CA GLU A 783 6.55 -41.09 7.03
C GLU A 783 5.72 -40.81 8.27
N ILE A 784 5.11 -39.64 8.29
CA ILE A 784 4.16 -39.26 9.34
C ILE A 784 2.83 -39.93 9.04
N VAL A 785 2.28 -40.60 10.06
CA VAL A 785 0.99 -41.30 9.99
C VAL A 785 -0.11 -40.49 10.68
N SER A 786 0.18 -39.83 11.80
CA SER A 786 -0.81 -39.00 12.50
C SER A 786 -0.19 -37.77 13.17
N VAL A 787 -1.03 -36.75 13.41
CA VAL A 787 -0.66 -35.49 14.07
C VAL A 787 -1.59 -35.25 15.26
N ASP A 788 -1.00 -35.08 16.45
CA ASP A 788 -1.71 -34.67 17.67
C ASP A 788 -1.46 -33.18 17.91
N ARG A 789 -2.46 -32.37 17.59
CA ARG A 789 -2.40 -30.90 17.65
C ARG A 789 -2.41 -30.36 19.07
N GLN A 790 -3.10 -31.04 19.98
CA GLN A 790 -3.25 -30.57 21.36
C GLN A 790 -1.96 -30.79 22.15
N GLN A 791 -1.32 -31.95 21.96
CA GLN A 791 -0.07 -32.32 22.64
C GLN A 791 1.20 -31.95 21.85
N LYS A 792 1.04 -31.44 20.62
CA LYS A 792 2.09 -30.99 19.69
C LYS A 792 3.14 -32.06 19.41
N TYR A 793 2.70 -33.21 18.92
CA TYR A 793 3.60 -34.24 18.38
C TYR A 793 3.02 -34.90 17.14
N VAL A 794 3.88 -35.51 16.33
CA VAL A 794 3.48 -36.41 15.25
C VAL A 794 3.90 -37.85 15.55
N VAL A 795 3.19 -38.81 15.00
CA VAL A 795 3.56 -40.24 15.05
C VAL A 795 4.04 -40.67 13.68
N ASP A 796 5.22 -41.28 13.64
CA ASP A 796 5.77 -41.84 12.41
C ASP A 796 5.29 -43.28 12.14
N LYS A 797 5.63 -43.84 10.97
CA LYS A 797 5.21 -45.20 10.59
C LYS A 797 5.77 -46.32 11.49
N HIS A 798 6.77 -46.02 12.30
CA HIS A 798 7.34 -46.93 13.29
C HIS A 798 6.71 -46.77 14.68
N GLY A 799 5.70 -45.90 14.81
CA GLY A 799 5.02 -45.60 16.08
C GLY A 799 5.80 -44.63 16.99
N ARG A 800 6.89 -44.03 16.52
CA ARG A 800 7.69 -43.09 17.31
C ARG A 800 7.03 -41.72 17.33
N ARG A 801 7.07 -41.06 18.49
CA ARG A 801 6.51 -39.71 18.69
C ARG A 801 7.59 -38.65 18.53
N HIS A 802 7.33 -37.67 17.68
CA HIS A 802 8.20 -36.52 17.43
C HIS A 802 7.50 -35.23 17.86
N ARG A 803 7.95 -34.62 18.95
CA ARG A 803 7.42 -33.31 19.40
C ARG A 803 7.87 -32.18 18.47
N TYR A 804 7.04 -31.16 18.33
CA TYR A 804 7.34 -29.95 17.56
C TYR A 804 6.83 -28.70 18.27
N ASP A 805 7.50 -27.56 18.06
CA ASP A 805 6.94 -26.24 18.34
C ASP A 805 6.23 -25.69 17.10
N LYS A 806 6.81 -25.96 15.92
CA LYS A 806 6.24 -25.64 14.61
C LYS A 806 6.29 -26.86 13.69
N LEU A 807 5.20 -27.14 12.98
CA LEU A 807 5.10 -28.23 12.01
C LEU A 807 4.94 -27.67 10.60
N VAL A 808 5.86 -27.99 9.69
CA VAL A 808 5.81 -27.58 8.28
C VAL A 808 5.48 -28.79 7.41
N LEU A 809 4.32 -28.76 6.78
CA LEU A 809 3.83 -29.80 5.89
C LEU A 809 4.29 -29.50 4.45
N ALA A 810 5.13 -30.36 3.90
CA ALA A 810 5.73 -30.26 2.56
C ALA A 810 5.75 -31.63 1.84
N THR A 811 4.72 -32.43 2.07
CA THR A 811 4.60 -33.86 1.67
C THR A 811 4.38 -34.09 0.17
N GLY A 812 4.23 -33.01 -0.61
CA GLY A 812 4.12 -33.03 -2.06
C GLY A 812 2.90 -33.80 -2.58
N THR A 813 2.98 -34.22 -3.84
CA THR A 813 1.92 -34.96 -4.52
C THR A 813 2.40 -36.32 -5.04
N ARG A 814 1.45 -37.24 -5.19
CA ARG A 814 1.62 -38.55 -5.85
C ARG A 814 0.96 -38.57 -7.23
N ALA A 815 1.35 -39.52 -8.09
CA ALA A 815 0.71 -39.68 -9.39
C ALA A 815 -0.78 -40.00 -9.22
N PHE A 816 -1.64 -39.39 -10.04
CA PHE A 816 -3.05 -39.75 -10.09
C PHE A 816 -3.20 -41.00 -10.95
N ILE A 817 -3.73 -42.06 -10.36
CA ILE A 817 -3.99 -43.33 -11.02
C ILE A 817 -5.51 -43.55 -10.99
N PRO A 818 -6.18 -43.71 -12.16
CA PRO A 818 -7.59 -44.07 -12.21
C PRO A 818 -7.86 -45.38 -11.45
N LYS A 819 -9.02 -45.50 -10.81
CA LYS A 819 -9.35 -46.69 -9.99
C LYS A 819 -9.27 -48.01 -10.78
N ASP A 820 -9.63 -47.95 -12.06
CA ASP A 820 -9.68 -49.12 -12.95
C ASP A 820 -8.37 -49.36 -13.72
N ALA A 821 -7.30 -48.61 -13.40
CA ALA A 821 -5.99 -48.81 -14.02
C ALA A 821 -5.40 -50.17 -13.59
N PRO A 822 -5.02 -51.07 -14.51
CA PRO A 822 -4.57 -52.41 -14.19
C PRO A 822 -3.09 -52.43 -13.77
N THR A 823 -2.79 -51.73 -12.68
CA THR A 823 -1.42 -51.55 -12.13
C THR A 823 -0.70 -52.84 -11.73
N HIS A 824 -1.44 -53.96 -11.64
CA HIS A 824 -0.87 -55.29 -11.40
C HIS A 824 -0.22 -55.92 -12.64
N LEU A 825 -0.53 -55.43 -13.85
CA LEU A 825 0.03 -55.98 -15.09
C LEU A 825 1.50 -55.53 -15.27
N PRO A 826 2.37 -56.40 -15.80
CA PRO A 826 3.73 -56.02 -16.16
C PRO A 826 3.70 -54.98 -17.29
N GLY A 827 4.54 -53.94 -17.17
CA GLY A 827 4.64 -52.86 -18.16
C GLY A 827 3.74 -51.64 -17.91
N ILE A 828 3.01 -51.57 -16.79
CA ILE A 828 2.26 -50.37 -16.38
C ILE A 828 3.12 -49.48 -15.47
N PHE A 829 3.30 -48.21 -15.85
CA PHE A 829 4.14 -47.26 -15.13
C PHE A 829 3.43 -45.95 -14.83
N THR A 830 3.99 -45.24 -13.85
CA THR A 830 3.74 -43.81 -13.60
C THR A 830 5.06 -43.06 -13.73
N MET A 831 5.04 -41.74 -13.60
CA MET A 831 6.26 -40.93 -13.59
C MET A 831 6.14 -39.82 -12.55
N ARG A 832 6.64 -40.05 -11.33
CA ARG A 832 6.62 -39.02 -10.27
C ARG A 832 7.85 -39.05 -9.37
N THR A 833 8.35 -40.23 -9.07
CA THR A 833 9.49 -40.45 -8.18
C THR A 833 10.65 -41.09 -8.94
N ARG A 834 11.86 -41.05 -8.37
CA ARG A 834 13.01 -41.78 -8.92
C ARG A 834 12.72 -43.28 -9.15
N PRO A 835 12.14 -44.03 -8.20
CA PRO A 835 11.77 -45.43 -8.43
C PRO A 835 10.81 -45.65 -9.59
N ASP A 836 9.97 -44.66 -9.94
CA ASP A 836 9.12 -44.76 -11.13
C ASP A 836 9.95 -44.64 -12.42
N ALA A 837 10.89 -43.70 -12.44
CA ALA A 837 11.78 -43.47 -13.58
C ALA A 837 12.76 -44.63 -13.79
N ASP A 838 13.38 -45.14 -12.73
CA ASP A 838 14.31 -46.28 -12.78
C ASP A 838 13.59 -47.53 -13.34
N ARG A 839 12.40 -47.85 -12.82
CA ARG A 839 11.60 -48.99 -13.32
C ARG A 839 11.21 -48.86 -14.79
N LEU A 840 10.82 -47.66 -15.23
CA LEU A 840 10.49 -47.43 -16.64
C LEU A 840 11.76 -47.60 -17.49
N LYS A 841 12.86 -46.97 -17.10
CA LYS A 841 14.13 -47.01 -17.82
C LYS A 841 14.67 -48.44 -17.99
N GLU A 842 14.64 -49.25 -16.94
CA GLU A 842 15.08 -50.66 -16.97
C GLU A 842 14.21 -51.53 -17.89
N HIS A 843 12.93 -51.19 -18.05
CA HIS A 843 11.98 -51.94 -18.87
C HIS A 843 12.06 -51.60 -20.37
N LEU A 844 12.47 -50.39 -20.71
CA LEU A 844 12.50 -49.90 -22.08
C LEU A 844 13.69 -50.44 -22.87
N LYS A 845 13.46 -50.70 -24.17
CA LYS A 845 14.48 -51.12 -25.14
C LYS A 845 14.33 -50.30 -26.43
N PRO A 846 15.43 -49.97 -27.14
CA PRO A 846 15.36 -49.32 -28.45
C PRO A 846 14.45 -50.10 -29.41
N GLY A 847 13.64 -49.40 -30.21
CA GLY A 847 12.62 -49.98 -31.10
C GLY A 847 11.33 -50.41 -30.40
N GLY A 848 11.20 -50.22 -29.08
CA GLY A 848 9.99 -50.54 -28.31
C GLY A 848 8.80 -49.61 -28.61
N GLN A 849 7.60 -49.99 -28.19
CA GLN A 849 6.37 -49.20 -28.29
C GLN A 849 5.86 -48.80 -26.90
N VAL A 850 5.53 -47.52 -26.70
CA VAL A 850 5.01 -46.98 -25.44
C VAL A 850 3.71 -46.23 -25.67
N ILE A 851 2.71 -46.48 -24.84
CA ILE A 851 1.47 -45.71 -24.78
C ILE A 851 1.52 -44.77 -23.58
N ILE A 852 1.34 -43.47 -23.80
CA ILE A 852 1.24 -42.47 -22.74
C ILE A 852 -0.22 -42.04 -22.64
N ILE A 853 -0.82 -42.22 -21.46
CA ILE A 853 -2.17 -41.73 -21.18
C ILE A 853 -2.05 -40.34 -20.54
N GLY A 854 -2.50 -39.32 -21.26
CA GLY A 854 -2.46 -37.91 -20.85
C GLY A 854 -1.47 -37.08 -21.68
N GLY A 855 -2.00 -36.17 -22.49
CA GLY A 855 -1.28 -35.18 -23.30
C GLY A 855 -1.02 -33.85 -22.58
N GLY A 856 -0.70 -33.90 -21.28
CA GLY A 856 -0.23 -32.74 -20.51
C GLY A 856 1.29 -32.56 -20.59
N LEU A 857 1.87 -31.58 -19.89
CA LEU A 857 3.31 -31.27 -19.95
C LEU A 857 4.20 -32.50 -19.78
N LEU A 858 4.04 -33.22 -18.67
CA LEU A 858 4.85 -34.41 -18.36
C LEU A 858 4.71 -35.50 -19.43
N GLY A 859 3.49 -35.72 -19.92
CA GLY A 859 3.23 -36.74 -20.93
C GLY A 859 3.90 -36.41 -22.27
N LEU A 860 3.87 -35.13 -22.67
CA LEU A 860 4.51 -34.67 -23.91
C LEU A 860 6.03 -34.60 -23.80
N GLU A 861 6.58 -34.14 -22.67
CA GLU A 861 8.02 -34.14 -22.41
C GLU A 861 8.57 -35.56 -22.41
N LEU A 862 7.87 -36.50 -21.74
CA LEU A 862 8.23 -37.91 -21.78
C LEU A 862 8.08 -38.50 -23.20
N ALA A 863 7.03 -38.17 -23.94
CA ALA A 863 6.84 -38.66 -25.30
C ALA A 863 8.03 -38.33 -26.21
N VAL A 864 8.48 -37.07 -26.18
CA VAL A 864 9.62 -36.64 -27.00
C VAL A 864 10.93 -37.21 -26.47
N ALA A 865 11.15 -37.24 -25.16
CA ALA A 865 12.35 -37.83 -24.57
C ALA A 865 12.52 -39.31 -24.96
N LEU A 866 11.42 -40.06 -25.06
CA LEU A 866 11.42 -41.45 -25.52
C LEU A 866 11.68 -41.57 -27.04
N ARG A 867 11.18 -40.63 -27.86
CA ARG A 867 11.50 -40.59 -29.30
C ARG A 867 13.00 -40.42 -29.56
N GLU A 868 13.71 -39.69 -28.70
CA GLU A 868 15.16 -39.46 -28.81
C GLU A 868 15.99 -40.74 -28.63
N ILE A 869 15.44 -41.78 -28.01
CA ILE A 869 16.07 -43.11 -27.83
C ILE A 869 15.40 -44.21 -28.68
N ASP A 870 14.84 -43.82 -29.82
CA ASP A 870 14.22 -44.71 -30.83
C ASP A 870 13.05 -45.57 -30.32
N ILE A 871 12.23 -45.02 -29.43
CA ILE A 871 11.00 -45.67 -28.96
C ILE A 871 9.81 -45.10 -29.72
N GLN A 872 8.90 -45.93 -30.23
CA GLN A 872 7.64 -45.49 -30.82
C GLN A 872 6.65 -45.09 -29.72
N VAL A 873 6.03 -43.91 -29.83
CA VAL A 873 5.15 -43.39 -28.78
C VAL A 873 3.77 -43.07 -29.34
N SER A 874 2.74 -43.50 -28.62
CA SER A 874 1.34 -43.10 -28.82
C SER A 874 0.82 -42.35 -27.61
N VAL A 875 0.34 -41.12 -27.77
CA VAL A 875 -0.28 -40.32 -26.71
C VAL A 875 -1.80 -40.41 -26.83
N ILE A 876 -2.48 -40.84 -25.77
CA ILE A 876 -3.95 -40.90 -25.68
C ILE A 876 -4.43 -39.75 -24.81
N GLN A 877 -5.26 -38.88 -25.37
CA GLN A 877 -5.80 -37.71 -24.69
C GLN A 877 -7.33 -37.72 -24.77
N MET A 878 -7.96 -37.64 -23.60
CA MET A 878 -9.41 -37.74 -23.47
C MET A 878 -10.15 -36.53 -24.07
N SER A 879 -9.51 -35.37 -24.14
CA SER A 879 -10.12 -34.18 -24.70
C SER A 879 -9.69 -33.90 -26.14
N SER A 880 -10.33 -32.89 -26.72
CA SER A 880 -10.13 -32.47 -28.11
C SER A 880 -8.82 -31.73 -28.36
N ARG A 881 -7.96 -31.53 -27.36
CA ARG A 881 -6.68 -30.83 -27.50
C ARG A 881 -5.63 -31.29 -26.49
N LEU A 882 -4.36 -31.11 -26.85
CA LEU A 882 -3.22 -31.24 -25.94
C LEU A 882 -3.17 -30.07 -24.96
N MET A 883 -2.60 -30.29 -23.77
CA MET A 883 -2.42 -29.26 -22.74
C MET A 883 -3.70 -28.46 -22.42
N GLU A 884 -4.85 -29.15 -22.35
CA GLU A 884 -6.19 -28.55 -22.33
C GLU A 884 -6.43 -27.45 -21.29
N ARG A 885 -5.69 -27.49 -20.17
CA ARG A 885 -5.80 -26.54 -19.06
C ARG A 885 -4.86 -25.35 -19.21
N GLN A 886 -3.83 -25.47 -20.04
CA GLN A 886 -2.72 -24.54 -20.15
C GLN A 886 -2.75 -23.72 -21.44
N VAL A 887 -3.39 -24.22 -22.49
CA VAL A 887 -3.47 -23.55 -23.80
C VAL A 887 -4.89 -23.57 -24.34
N ASP A 888 -5.16 -22.65 -25.27
CA ASP A 888 -6.44 -22.58 -25.97
C ASP A 888 -6.47 -23.48 -27.22
N ASN A 889 -7.58 -23.46 -27.96
CA ASN A 889 -7.78 -24.34 -29.11
C ASN A 889 -6.73 -24.15 -30.22
N LEU A 890 -6.34 -22.91 -30.52
CA LEU A 890 -5.43 -22.63 -31.62
C LEU A 890 -3.99 -23.04 -31.27
N ALA A 891 -3.52 -22.69 -30.08
CA ALA A 891 -2.22 -23.15 -29.60
C ALA A 891 -2.19 -24.68 -29.46
N GLY A 892 -3.29 -25.30 -29.01
CA GLY A 892 -3.43 -26.76 -28.93
C GLY A 892 -3.31 -27.45 -30.30
N GLN A 893 -3.88 -26.86 -31.36
CA GLN A 893 -3.75 -27.38 -32.73
C GLN A 893 -2.31 -27.25 -33.25
N LEU A 894 -1.69 -26.08 -33.11
CA LEU A 894 -0.31 -25.87 -33.54
C LEU A 894 0.66 -26.80 -32.80
N LEU A 895 0.38 -27.08 -31.52
CA LEU A 895 1.14 -28.03 -30.73
C LEU A 895 0.93 -29.46 -31.22
N LEU A 896 -0.29 -29.85 -31.57
CA LEU A 896 -0.58 -31.17 -32.16
C LEU A 896 0.24 -31.40 -33.43
N ASP A 897 0.20 -30.44 -34.37
CA ASP A 897 0.94 -30.51 -35.63
C ASP A 897 2.45 -30.70 -35.38
N PHE A 898 3.00 -29.97 -34.40
CA PHE A 898 4.40 -30.11 -34.00
C PHE A 898 4.74 -31.49 -33.40
N ILE A 899 3.88 -32.02 -32.52
CA ILE A 899 4.10 -33.31 -31.86
C ILE A 899 4.02 -34.46 -32.87
N GLU A 900 3.10 -34.40 -33.81
CA GLU A 900 2.98 -35.40 -34.89
C GLU A 900 4.21 -35.38 -35.81
N GLU A 901 4.77 -34.20 -36.11
CA GLU A 901 6.03 -34.07 -36.87
C GLU A 901 7.25 -34.68 -36.15
N LYS A 902 7.22 -34.77 -34.81
CA LYS A 902 8.24 -35.48 -34.03
C LYS A 902 8.05 -37.01 -34.05
N GLY A 903 7.08 -37.50 -34.83
CA GLY A 903 6.79 -38.93 -34.99
C GLY A 903 6.07 -39.54 -33.79
N VAL A 904 5.32 -38.74 -33.03
CA VAL A 904 4.46 -39.22 -31.95
C VAL A 904 3.04 -39.34 -32.48
N ALA A 905 2.43 -40.52 -32.39
CA ALA A 905 1.03 -40.69 -32.76
C ALA A 905 0.12 -40.15 -31.65
N VAL A 906 -0.82 -39.27 -31.97
CA VAL A 906 -1.72 -38.66 -30.98
C VAL A 906 -3.17 -39.06 -31.25
N TYR A 907 -3.87 -39.50 -30.21
CA TYR A 907 -5.28 -39.88 -30.27
C TYR A 907 -6.08 -38.98 -29.33
N LEU A 908 -6.69 -37.93 -29.90
CA LEU A 908 -7.56 -36.97 -29.19
C LEU A 908 -8.99 -37.49 -29.08
N ASN A 909 -9.76 -36.97 -28.13
CA ASN A 909 -11.14 -37.39 -27.80
C ASN A 909 -11.26 -38.91 -27.55
N ASP A 910 -10.17 -39.55 -27.13
CA ASP A 910 -10.12 -40.99 -26.98
C ASP A 910 -9.63 -41.38 -25.59
N GLN A 911 -10.03 -42.55 -25.13
CA GLN A 911 -9.71 -43.04 -23.80
C GLN A 911 -9.43 -44.53 -23.87
N VAL A 912 -8.41 -44.97 -23.13
CA VAL A 912 -8.17 -46.40 -22.89
C VAL A 912 -9.32 -46.96 -22.04
N GLN A 913 -10.07 -47.91 -22.59
CA GLN A 913 -11.17 -48.59 -21.92
C GLN A 913 -10.72 -49.85 -21.19
N GLN A 914 -9.81 -50.60 -21.82
CA GLN A 914 -9.30 -51.85 -21.28
C GLN A 914 -7.83 -52.02 -21.67
N VAL A 915 -7.02 -52.48 -20.72
CA VAL A 915 -5.67 -52.96 -20.99
C VAL A 915 -5.57 -54.40 -20.52
N VAL A 916 -5.12 -55.27 -21.40
CA VAL A 916 -4.85 -56.67 -21.08
C VAL A 916 -3.43 -57.03 -21.48
N TRP A 917 -2.84 -57.98 -20.77
CA TRP A 917 -1.61 -58.61 -21.20
C TRP A 917 -1.93 -59.61 -22.31
N ASP A 918 -1.19 -59.57 -23.42
CA ASP A 918 -1.30 -60.52 -24.52
C ASP A 918 -0.12 -61.50 -24.47
N ASP A 919 -0.41 -62.74 -24.04
CA ASP A 919 0.58 -63.80 -23.93
C ASP A 919 1.21 -64.20 -25.26
N ALA A 920 0.52 -64.01 -26.39
CA ALA A 920 1.03 -64.37 -27.71
C ALA A 920 2.09 -63.38 -28.20
N THR A 921 1.90 -62.08 -27.91
CA THR A 921 2.82 -61.01 -28.34
C THR A 921 3.77 -60.55 -27.25
N GLN A 922 3.58 -61.02 -26.00
CA GLN A 922 4.30 -60.58 -24.80
C GLN A 922 4.28 -59.05 -24.66
N ARG A 923 3.13 -58.44 -24.97
CA ARG A 923 2.90 -57.00 -24.99
C ARG A 923 1.56 -56.65 -24.35
N LEU A 924 1.42 -55.40 -23.92
CA LEU A 924 0.14 -54.83 -23.49
C LEU A 924 -0.73 -54.55 -24.72
N ARG A 925 -1.98 -55.00 -24.68
CA ARG A 925 -3.03 -54.67 -25.67
C ARG A 925 -4.02 -53.68 -25.04
N ALA A 926 -4.01 -52.44 -25.52
CA ALA A 926 -4.89 -51.37 -25.07
C ALA A 926 -6.03 -51.14 -26.08
N GLY A 927 -7.27 -51.38 -25.63
CA GLY A 927 -8.48 -51.04 -26.38
C GLY A 927 -8.92 -49.61 -26.11
N LEU A 928 -9.09 -48.83 -27.17
CA LEU A 928 -9.54 -47.44 -27.11
C LEU A 928 -11.05 -47.33 -27.33
N ARG A 929 -11.65 -46.26 -26.81
CA ARG A 929 -13.09 -45.95 -26.97
C ARG A 929 -13.48 -45.81 -28.44
N SER A 930 -12.57 -45.34 -29.29
CA SER A 930 -12.79 -45.29 -30.75
C SER A 930 -12.91 -46.65 -31.44
N GLY A 931 -12.66 -47.76 -30.73
CA GLY A 931 -12.60 -49.11 -31.29
C GLY A 931 -11.22 -49.50 -31.81
N LYS A 932 -10.23 -48.58 -31.80
CA LYS A 932 -8.84 -48.89 -32.13
C LYS A 932 -8.19 -49.75 -31.05
N THR A 933 -7.29 -50.64 -31.44
CA THR A 933 -6.46 -51.44 -30.53
C THR A 933 -5.00 -51.10 -30.77
N LEU A 934 -4.28 -50.78 -29.70
CA LEU A 934 -2.84 -50.49 -29.73
C LEU A 934 -2.07 -51.55 -28.94
N TYR A 935 -0.87 -51.87 -29.40
CA TYR A 935 0.05 -52.77 -28.70
C TYR A 935 1.25 -51.96 -28.21
N ALA A 936 1.72 -52.26 -26.99
CA ALA A 936 2.85 -51.57 -26.41
C ALA A 936 3.65 -52.47 -25.46
N ASN A 937 4.93 -52.19 -25.35
CA ASN A 937 5.80 -52.78 -24.33
C ASN A 937 5.56 -52.14 -22.96
N ALA A 938 5.22 -50.85 -22.92
CA ALA A 938 4.92 -50.13 -21.70
C ALA A 938 3.76 -49.15 -21.88
N LEU A 939 3.04 -48.90 -20.79
CA LEU A 939 1.99 -47.89 -20.73
C LEU A 939 2.20 -46.99 -19.51
N VAL A 940 2.27 -45.68 -19.73
CA VAL A 940 2.57 -44.69 -18.70
C VAL A 940 1.34 -43.82 -18.41
N TYR A 941 0.88 -43.78 -17.16
CA TYR A 941 -0.16 -42.86 -16.72
C TYR A 941 0.44 -41.49 -16.36
N ALA A 942 0.16 -40.49 -17.18
CA ALA A 942 0.57 -39.09 -17.02
C ALA A 942 -0.65 -38.14 -16.93
N VAL A 943 -1.70 -38.58 -16.23
CA VAL A 943 -3.03 -37.90 -16.17
C VAL A 943 -3.18 -36.89 -15.01
N GLY A 944 -2.08 -36.52 -14.36
CA GLY A 944 -2.06 -35.53 -13.26
C GLY A 944 -1.55 -36.09 -11.94
N THR A 945 -1.68 -35.30 -10.88
CA THR A 945 -1.21 -35.63 -9.54
C THR A 945 -2.29 -35.41 -8.48
N ARG A 946 -2.11 -36.01 -7.30
CA ARG A 946 -2.97 -35.86 -6.13
C ARG A 946 -2.14 -35.39 -4.92
N PRO A 947 -2.53 -34.30 -4.23
CA PRO A 947 -1.90 -33.86 -2.99
C PRO A 947 -1.95 -34.93 -1.90
N ASN A 948 -0.86 -35.08 -1.15
CA ASN A 948 -0.77 -35.97 0.01
C ASN A 948 -1.22 -35.20 1.26
N ILE A 949 -2.52 -35.18 1.55
CA ILE A 949 -3.14 -34.36 2.60
C ILE A 949 -3.95 -35.18 3.63
N GLU A 950 -3.98 -36.50 3.48
CA GLU A 950 -4.82 -37.39 4.28
C GLU A 950 -4.56 -37.26 5.79
N PHE A 951 -3.29 -37.19 6.20
CA PHE A 951 -2.92 -37.01 7.61
C PHE A 951 -3.37 -35.65 8.20
N ALA A 952 -3.47 -34.60 7.37
CA ALA A 952 -3.95 -33.29 7.80
C ALA A 952 -5.48 -33.29 7.98
N GLN A 953 -6.18 -34.02 7.11
CA GLN A 953 -7.63 -34.25 7.21
C GLN A 953 -7.98 -35.00 8.50
N GLU A 954 -7.25 -36.09 8.77
CA GLU A 954 -7.43 -36.89 10.01
C GLU A 954 -7.08 -36.08 11.27
N ALA A 955 -6.15 -35.14 11.19
CA ALA A 955 -5.82 -34.21 12.27
C ALA A 955 -6.83 -33.06 12.45
N GLY A 956 -7.87 -32.97 11.62
CA GLY A 956 -8.88 -31.91 11.68
C GLY A 956 -8.35 -30.53 11.28
N VAL A 957 -7.32 -30.47 10.43
CA VAL A 957 -6.87 -29.23 9.77
C VAL A 957 -7.79 -28.96 8.57
N ASP A 958 -8.15 -27.70 8.34
CA ASP A 958 -9.04 -27.34 7.23
C ASP A 958 -8.40 -27.68 5.87
N THR A 959 -9.14 -28.43 5.04
CA THR A 959 -8.68 -28.86 3.71
C THR A 959 -9.76 -28.72 2.65
N GLY A 960 -9.33 -28.59 1.40
CA GLY A 960 -10.14 -28.60 0.18
C GLY A 960 -9.49 -29.50 -0.88
N ARG A 961 -9.01 -28.89 -1.97
CA ARG A 961 -8.12 -29.57 -2.93
C ARG A 961 -6.71 -29.76 -2.37
N GLY A 962 -6.30 -28.87 -1.46
CA GLY A 962 -5.09 -28.95 -0.65
C GLY A 962 -5.38 -28.62 0.82
N ILE A 963 -4.35 -28.32 1.59
CA ILE A 963 -4.45 -27.79 2.95
C ILE A 963 -4.67 -26.28 2.87
N ILE A 964 -5.77 -25.79 3.43
CA ILE A 964 -6.14 -24.38 3.34
C ILE A 964 -5.19 -23.56 4.22
N VAL A 965 -4.59 -22.53 3.63
CA VAL A 965 -3.63 -21.64 4.32
C VAL A 965 -3.93 -20.16 4.12
N ASN A 966 -3.56 -19.35 5.11
CA ASN A 966 -3.58 -17.89 5.02
C ASN A 966 -2.35 -17.32 4.26
N ASP A 967 -2.21 -16.00 4.20
CA ASP A 967 -1.10 -15.33 3.49
C ASP A 967 0.28 -15.58 4.13
N HIS A 968 0.36 -16.06 5.38
CA HIS A 968 1.61 -16.51 6.02
C HIS A 968 1.85 -18.02 5.88
N LEU A 969 1.01 -18.71 5.10
CA LEU A 969 1.04 -20.16 4.88
C LEU A 969 0.73 -20.99 6.14
N GLN A 970 0.08 -20.36 7.12
CA GLN A 970 -0.42 -20.96 8.33
C GLN A 970 -1.79 -21.59 8.07
N THR A 971 -2.03 -22.76 8.65
CA THR A 971 -3.28 -23.51 8.53
C THR A 971 -4.33 -23.02 9.54
N SER A 972 -5.45 -23.74 9.67
CA SER A 972 -6.43 -23.54 10.75
C SER A 972 -5.84 -23.75 12.17
N ASP A 973 -4.67 -24.34 12.27
CA ASP A 973 -3.88 -24.45 13.50
C ASP A 973 -2.72 -23.44 13.48
N PRO A 974 -2.52 -22.62 14.53
CA PRO A 974 -1.52 -21.56 14.53
C PRO A 974 -0.07 -22.07 14.49
N ASP A 975 0.17 -23.34 14.83
CA ASP A 975 1.51 -23.95 14.89
C ASP A 975 1.77 -24.93 13.74
N ILE A 976 0.82 -25.09 12.81
CA ILE A 976 0.96 -25.94 11.62
C ILE A 976 0.89 -25.09 10.35
N PHE A 977 1.83 -25.33 9.44
CA PHE A 977 2.01 -24.62 8.19
C PHE A 977 2.02 -25.61 7.03
N ALA A 978 1.63 -25.17 5.83
CA ALA A 978 1.70 -25.99 4.63
C ALA A 978 2.31 -25.22 3.46
N ILE A 979 3.23 -25.88 2.74
CA ILE A 979 3.96 -25.29 1.60
C ILE A 979 4.10 -26.29 0.45
N GLY A 980 4.37 -25.78 -0.73
CA GLY A 980 4.46 -26.54 -1.96
C GLY A 980 3.09 -26.89 -2.53
N GLU A 981 3.04 -28.01 -3.24
CA GLU A 981 1.86 -28.40 -4.04
C GLU A 981 0.63 -28.75 -3.20
N ILE A 982 0.80 -28.97 -1.89
CA ILE A 982 -0.28 -29.28 -0.97
C ILE A 982 -0.94 -28.02 -0.42
N ALA A 983 -0.32 -26.84 -0.53
CA ALA A 983 -0.86 -25.61 0.02
C ALA A 983 -1.96 -25.04 -0.90
N GLU A 984 -3.15 -24.88 -0.35
CA GLU A 984 -4.29 -24.21 -0.99
C GLU A 984 -4.38 -22.77 -0.46
N HIS A 985 -3.86 -21.83 -1.26
CA HIS A 985 -3.87 -20.41 -0.94
C HIS A 985 -4.94 -19.70 -1.77
N ARG A 986 -5.90 -19.04 -1.11
CA ARG A 986 -7.03 -18.32 -1.76
C ARG A 986 -7.75 -19.19 -2.79
N GLY A 987 -8.00 -20.45 -2.45
CA GLY A 987 -8.70 -21.44 -3.30
C GLY A 987 -7.85 -22.06 -4.42
N ASN A 988 -6.53 -21.79 -4.47
CA ASN A 988 -5.65 -22.25 -5.53
C ASN A 988 -4.53 -23.14 -4.99
N THR A 989 -4.34 -24.31 -5.62
CA THR A 989 -3.20 -25.20 -5.43
C THR A 989 -2.28 -25.13 -6.65
N LEU A 990 -0.98 -24.90 -6.45
CA LEU A 990 -0.03 -24.72 -7.54
C LEU A 990 1.03 -25.84 -7.58
N GLY A 991 1.03 -26.59 -8.68
CA GLY A 991 1.98 -27.68 -8.96
C GLY A 991 3.30 -27.24 -9.60
N ILE A 992 3.82 -26.04 -9.26
CA ILE A 992 5.02 -25.48 -9.92
C ILE A 992 6.13 -25.14 -8.91
N THR A 993 7.38 -25.41 -9.29
CA THR A 993 8.56 -25.18 -8.45
C THR A 993 8.69 -23.73 -7.98
N ALA A 994 8.38 -22.75 -8.85
CA ALA A 994 8.46 -21.33 -8.50
C ALA A 994 7.50 -20.96 -7.35
N ALA A 995 6.29 -21.53 -7.33
CA ALA A 995 5.33 -21.32 -6.24
C ALA A 995 5.83 -21.94 -4.94
N ALA A 996 6.32 -23.19 -5.00
CA ALA A 996 6.90 -23.87 -3.86
C ALA A 996 8.09 -23.10 -3.26
N GLU A 997 8.96 -22.53 -4.10
CA GLU A 997 10.09 -21.71 -3.65
C GLU A 997 9.65 -20.41 -2.98
N LYS A 998 8.71 -19.68 -3.61
CA LYS A 998 8.19 -18.42 -3.07
C LYS A 998 7.46 -18.65 -1.75
N GLN A 999 6.69 -19.73 -1.66
CA GLN A 999 6.02 -20.15 -0.43
C GLN A 999 7.03 -20.45 0.69
N ALA A 1000 8.03 -21.28 0.42
CA ALA A 1000 9.09 -21.59 1.38
C ALA A 1000 9.85 -20.34 1.86
N ASP A 1001 10.15 -19.41 0.95
CA ASP A 1001 10.83 -18.15 1.25
C ASP A 1001 10.02 -17.21 2.15
N VAL A 1002 8.70 -17.17 1.96
CA VAL A 1002 7.78 -16.41 2.81
C VAL A 1002 7.71 -17.04 4.19
N LEU A 1003 7.46 -18.36 4.24
CA LEU A 1003 7.32 -19.06 5.51
C LEU A 1003 8.60 -18.99 6.35
N ALA A 1004 9.77 -19.16 5.72
CA ALA A 1004 11.05 -19.09 6.41
C ALA A 1004 11.25 -17.73 7.10
N ARG A 1005 10.99 -16.62 6.40
CA ARG A 1005 11.09 -15.27 6.97
C ARG A 1005 10.04 -15.01 8.04
N TYR A 1006 8.81 -15.47 7.82
CA TYR A 1006 7.73 -15.33 8.80
C TYR A 1006 8.07 -16.05 10.11
N LEU A 1007 8.52 -17.31 10.03
CA LEU A 1007 8.94 -18.08 11.19
C LEU A 1007 10.17 -17.46 11.87
N ASP A 1008 11.07 -16.83 11.13
CA ASP A 1008 12.23 -16.11 11.69
C ASP A 1008 11.85 -14.81 12.44
N GLY A 1009 10.64 -14.27 12.19
CA GLY A 1009 10.10 -13.12 12.92
C GLY A 1009 9.69 -11.94 12.06
N ASP A 1010 9.88 -12.01 10.73
CA ASP A 1010 9.39 -11.01 9.78
C ASP A 1010 7.88 -11.19 9.55
N VAL A 1011 7.10 -10.59 10.44
CA VAL A 1011 5.62 -10.60 10.41
C VAL A 1011 5.02 -9.92 9.18
N GLN A 1012 5.83 -9.25 8.36
CA GLN A 1012 5.40 -8.62 7.11
C GLN A 1012 5.60 -9.55 5.90
N SER A 1013 6.19 -10.72 6.09
CA SER A 1013 6.38 -11.69 5.02
C SER A 1013 5.06 -12.39 4.69
N ILE A 1014 4.49 -12.04 3.54
CA ILE A 1014 3.24 -12.60 3.04
C ILE A 1014 3.40 -13.18 1.63
N TYR A 1015 2.63 -14.23 1.35
CA TYR A 1015 2.51 -14.86 0.05
C TYR A 1015 1.28 -14.28 -0.67
N GLU A 1016 1.52 -13.46 -1.70
CA GLU A 1016 0.42 -12.84 -2.47
C GLU A 1016 -0.12 -13.74 -3.60
N GLY A 1017 0.42 -14.95 -3.73
CA GLY A 1017 0.21 -15.85 -4.85
C GLY A 1017 1.41 -15.91 -5.81
N THR A 1018 1.39 -16.88 -6.70
CA THR A 1018 2.35 -17.02 -7.81
C THR A 1018 1.55 -17.15 -9.10
N VAL A 1019 2.01 -16.47 -10.14
CA VAL A 1019 1.38 -16.58 -11.46
C VAL A 1019 1.46 -18.03 -11.94
N PRO A 1020 0.32 -18.68 -12.24
CA PRO A 1020 0.34 -19.98 -12.89
C PRO A 1020 1.10 -19.86 -14.20
N MET A 1021 2.12 -20.69 -14.40
CA MET A 1021 2.93 -20.63 -15.61
C MET A 1021 3.42 -22.00 -16.02
N ASN A 1022 3.50 -22.20 -17.32
CA ASN A 1022 3.90 -23.46 -17.93
C ASN A 1022 4.87 -23.13 -19.06
N ILE A 1023 5.98 -23.87 -19.13
CA ILE A 1023 6.93 -23.81 -20.24
C ILE A 1023 7.09 -25.24 -20.71
N LEU A 1024 6.77 -25.51 -21.96
CA LEU A 1024 6.96 -26.82 -22.56
C LEU A 1024 8.44 -26.94 -23.01
N LYS A 1025 9.17 -27.91 -22.45
CA LYS A 1025 10.62 -28.05 -22.70
C LYS A 1025 10.91 -29.05 -23.81
N LEU A 1026 10.63 -28.66 -25.05
CA LEU A 1026 10.85 -29.51 -26.21
C LEU A 1026 11.77 -28.84 -27.22
N ALA A 1027 12.73 -29.57 -27.78
CA ALA A 1027 13.63 -29.06 -28.79
C ALA A 1027 12.87 -28.72 -30.10
N GLY A 1028 12.87 -27.43 -30.46
CA GLY A 1028 12.27 -26.92 -31.71
C GLY A 1028 10.86 -26.34 -31.59
N VAL A 1029 10.29 -26.26 -30.38
CA VAL A 1029 9.07 -25.48 -30.11
C VAL A 1029 9.26 -24.62 -28.87
N ASP A 1030 9.06 -23.32 -29.03
CA ASP A 1030 8.94 -22.41 -27.90
C ASP A 1030 7.46 -22.24 -27.60
N LEU A 1031 7.00 -22.82 -26.49
CA LEU A 1031 5.63 -22.67 -26.00
C LEU A 1031 5.64 -22.37 -24.51
N CYS A 1032 4.98 -21.29 -24.13
CA CYS A 1032 4.67 -21.01 -22.73
C CYS A 1032 3.28 -20.41 -22.56
N SER A 1033 2.68 -20.67 -21.41
CA SER A 1033 1.46 -20.00 -20.97
C SER A 1033 1.63 -19.41 -19.58
N LEU A 1034 0.96 -18.28 -19.36
CA LEU A 1034 1.01 -17.45 -18.17
C LEU A 1034 -0.42 -17.11 -17.76
N GLY A 1035 -0.74 -17.22 -16.47
CA GLY A 1035 -2.06 -16.86 -15.94
C GLY A 1035 -3.19 -17.63 -16.63
N MET A 1036 -4.20 -16.88 -17.11
CA MET A 1036 -5.38 -17.44 -17.77
C MET A 1036 -5.09 -17.79 -19.23
N ALA A 1037 -5.46 -19.00 -19.66
CA ALA A 1037 -5.37 -19.41 -21.07
C ALA A 1037 -6.62 -19.01 -21.89
N GLU A 1038 -7.78 -18.96 -21.24
CA GLU A 1038 -9.08 -18.65 -21.85
C GLU A 1038 -9.91 -17.75 -20.93
N ILE A 1039 -10.77 -16.94 -21.55
CA ILE A 1039 -11.74 -16.09 -20.84
C ILE A 1039 -12.87 -17.01 -20.33
N PRO A 1040 -13.28 -16.93 -19.04
CA PRO A 1040 -14.37 -17.73 -18.51
C PRO A 1040 -15.67 -17.45 -19.24
N ALA A 1041 -16.46 -18.50 -19.51
CA ALA A 1041 -17.74 -18.37 -20.17
C ALA A 1041 -18.67 -17.44 -19.37
N ASN A 1042 -19.36 -16.53 -20.06
CA ASN A 1042 -20.28 -15.54 -19.50
C ASN A 1042 -19.65 -14.49 -18.57
N GLU A 1043 -18.31 -14.39 -18.49
CA GLU A 1043 -17.68 -13.26 -17.82
C GLU A 1043 -17.51 -12.04 -18.73
N VAL A 1044 -17.81 -10.86 -18.19
CA VAL A 1044 -17.70 -9.56 -18.87
C VAL A 1044 -16.46 -8.80 -18.37
N GLY A 1045 -16.00 -7.81 -19.12
CA GLY A 1045 -14.87 -6.95 -18.72
C GLY A 1045 -13.48 -7.47 -19.08
N TYR A 1046 -13.40 -8.54 -19.88
CA TYR A 1046 -12.16 -9.01 -20.48
C TYR A 1046 -12.03 -8.50 -21.90
N ASP A 1047 -10.79 -8.17 -22.29
CA ASP A 1047 -10.41 -7.95 -23.67
C ASP A 1047 -9.35 -8.97 -24.08
N GLU A 1048 -9.30 -9.29 -25.37
CA GLU A 1048 -8.34 -10.22 -25.95
C GLU A 1048 -7.54 -9.53 -27.05
N VAL A 1049 -6.22 -9.74 -27.04
CA VAL A 1049 -5.30 -9.25 -28.07
C VAL A 1049 -4.59 -10.45 -28.67
N LEU A 1050 -4.77 -10.67 -29.98
CA LEU A 1050 -4.24 -11.81 -30.72
C LEU A 1050 -3.28 -11.37 -31.84
N PHE A 1051 -2.19 -12.11 -31.99
CA PHE A 1051 -1.30 -12.06 -33.15
C PHE A 1051 -0.98 -13.48 -33.61
N ILE A 1052 -1.13 -13.75 -34.92
CA ILE A 1052 -1.13 -15.11 -35.46
C ILE A 1052 -0.39 -15.13 -36.81
N ASP A 1053 0.62 -15.99 -36.92
CA ASP A 1053 1.18 -16.48 -38.18
C ASP A 1053 1.28 -18.01 -38.11
N LYS A 1054 0.30 -18.69 -38.71
CA LYS A 1054 0.21 -20.16 -38.66
C LYS A 1054 1.36 -20.83 -39.42
N SER A 1055 1.80 -20.26 -40.54
CA SER A 1055 2.87 -20.85 -41.35
C SER A 1055 4.21 -20.87 -40.62
N MET A 1056 4.47 -19.85 -39.82
CA MET A 1056 5.67 -19.73 -39.00
C MET A 1056 5.48 -20.33 -37.59
N ARG A 1057 4.32 -20.93 -37.28
CA ARG A 1057 3.92 -21.39 -35.93
C ARG A 1057 4.05 -20.31 -34.85
N TYR A 1058 3.83 -19.07 -35.25
CA TYR A 1058 3.85 -17.94 -34.34
C TYR A 1058 2.43 -17.67 -33.84
N TYR A 1059 2.24 -17.75 -32.53
CA TYR A 1059 0.97 -17.42 -31.89
C TYR A 1059 1.20 -16.65 -30.60
N LYS A 1060 0.57 -15.49 -30.49
CA LYS A 1060 0.58 -14.68 -29.28
C LYS A 1060 -0.84 -14.28 -28.91
N LYS A 1061 -1.21 -14.59 -27.68
CA LYS A 1061 -2.48 -14.19 -27.07
C LYS A 1061 -2.20 -13.47 -25.77
N CYS A 1062 -2.90 -12.36 -25.55
CA CYS A 1062 -2.93 -11.64 -24.28
C CYS A 1062 -4.39 -11.47 -23.84
N ILE A 1063 -4.70 -11.83 -22.60
CA ILE A 1063 -5.99 -11.63 -21.96
C ILE A 1063 -5.84 -10.51 -20.95
N ILE A 1064 -6.68 -9.49 -21.08
CA ILE A 1064 -6.63 -8.27 -20.27
C ILE A 1064 -7.93 -8.15 -19.48
N LYS A 1065 -7.85 -7.85 -18.19
CA LYS A 1065 -8.99 -7.52 -17.33
C LYS A 1065 -8.66 -6.24 -16.57
N GLU A 1066 -9.57 -5.26 -16.57
CA GLU A 1066 -9.38 -3.99 -15.82
C GLU A 1066 -8.04 -3.31 -16.11
N ASP A 1067 -7.66 -3.24 -17.39
CA ASP A 1067 -6.36 -2.70 -17.85
C ASP A 1067 -5.12 -3.44 -17.32
N ARG A 1068 -5.25 -4.66 -16.80
CA ARG A 1068 -4.13 -5.51 -16.36
C ARG A 1068 -4.03 -6.76 -17.22
N LEU A 1069 -2.82 -7.16 -17.57
CA LEU A 1069 -2.58 -8.46 -18.19
C LEU A 1069 -2.88 -9.55 -17.14
N VAL A 1070 -3.80 -10.47 -17.45
CA VAL A 1070 -4.20 -11.57 -16.55
C VAL A 1070 -3.89 -12.95 -17.14
N GLY A 1071 -3.55 -13.00 -18.43
CA GLY A 1071 -3.21 -14.23 -19.11
C GLY A 1071 -2.43 -13.98 -20.39
N ALA A 1072 -1.55 -14.90 -20.75
CA ALA A 1072 -0.88 -14.89 -22.04
C ALA A 1072 -0.51 -16.30 -22.52
N ILE A 1073 -0.52 -16.51 -23.84
CA ILE A 1073 0.03 -17.70 -24.50
C ILE A 1073 1.02 -17.20 -25.55
N LEU A 1074 2.25 -17.70 -25.50
CA LEU A 1074 3.32 -17.40 -26.46
C LEU A 1074 3.78 -18.71 -27.11
N MET A 1075 3.72 -18.78 -28.43
CA MET A 1075 4.22 -19.88 -29.24
C MET A 1075 5.05 -19.36 -30.41
N GLY A 1076 6.18 -20.02 -30.68
CA GLY A 1076 7.12 -19.65 -31.75
C GLY A 1076 8.12 -18.55 -31.35
N ASP A 1077 7.73 -17.65 -30.44
CA ASP A 1077 8.64 -16.72 -29.75
C ASP A 1077 8.16 -16.50 -28.32
N LYS A 1078 9.04 -16.73 -27.35
CA LYS A 1078 8.79 -16.52 -25.91
C LYS A 1078 9.63 -15.40 -25.30
N SER A 1079 10.25 -14.54 -26.11
CA SER A 1079 11.12 -13.44 -25.68
C SER A 1079 10.46 -12.49 -24.68
N GLU A 1080 9.14 -12.29 -24.79
CA GLU A 1080 8.33 -11.44 -23.91
C GLU A 1080 7.85 -12.15 -22.63
N PHE A 1081 8.18 -13.43 -22.42
CA PHE A 1081 7.70 -14.23 -21.28
C PHE A 1081 8.00 -13.55 -19.93
N ALA A 1082 9.23 -13.06 -19.73
CA ALA A 1082 9.62 -12.46 -18.47
C ALA A 1082 8.84 -11.15 -18.19
N GLU A 1083 8.68 -10.31 -19.23
CA GLU A 1083 7.93 -9.05 -19.15
C GLU A 1083 6.45 -9.31 -18.86
N PHE A 1084 5.82 -10.25 -19.57
CA PHE A 1084 4.41 -10.59 -19.36
C PHE A 1084 4.18 -11.25 -17.99
N LYS A 1085 5.12 -12.09 -17.55
CA LYS A 1085 5.09 -12.66 -16.21
C LYS A 1085 5.13 -11.55 -15.16
N GLU A 1086 6.01 -10.56 -15.31
CA GLU A 1086 6.13 -9.43 -14.38
C GLU A 1086 4.85 -8.59 -14.35
N LEU A 1087 4.27 -8.27 -15.51
CA LEU A 1087 3.00 -7.53 -15.62
C LEU A 1087 1.87 -8.25 -14.89
N ILE A 1088 1.74 -9.58 -15.06
CA ILE A 1088 0.71 -10.39 -14.41
C ILE A 1088 1.01 -10.54 -12.90
N GLU A 1089 2.27 -10.82 -12.53
CA GLU A 1089 2.68 -11.10 -11.14
C GLU A 1089 2.50 -9.87 -10.26
N ASN A 1090 2.93 -8.70 -10.74
CA ASN A 1090 2.82 -7.43 -10.03
C ASN A 1090 1.48 -6.73 -10.28
N ARG A 1091 0.59 -7.33 -11.08
CA ARG A 1091 -0.74 -6.81 -11.45
C ARG A 1091 -0.67 -5.36 -11.95
N ILE A 1092 0.34 -5.07 -12.77
CA ILE A 1092 0.65 -3.71 -13.24
C ILE A 1092 -0.42 -3.31 -14.25
N GLU A 1093 -1.00 -2.13 -14.05
CA GLU A 1093 -1.90 -1.54 -15.03
C GLU A 1093 -1.12 -1.20 -16.32
N LEU A 1094 -1.64 -1.56 -17.49
CA LEU A 1094 -0.94 -1.51 -18.77
C LEU A 1094 -0.84 -0.07 -19.28
N SER A 1095 -1.92 0.72 -19.20
CA SER A 1095 -1.95 2.09 -19.74
C SER A 1095 -1.42 2.11 -21.19
N ALA A 1096 -0.44 2.97 -21.50
CA ALA A 1096 0.20 3.05 -22.81
C ALA A 1096 0.90 1.74 -23.27
N GLN A 1097 1.31 0.85 -22.36
CA GLN A 1097 1.93 -0.44 -22.71
C GLN A 1097 0.94 -1.38 -23.39
N ARG A 1098 -0.37 -1.16 -23.24
CA ARG A 1098 -1.40 -1.97 -23.91
C ARG A 1098 -1.21 -2.00 -25.43
N LEU A 1099 -0.84 -0.87 -26.04
CA LEU A 1099 -0.58 -0.78 -27.48
C LEU A 1099 0.73 -1.48 -27.90
N GLN A 1100 1.65 -1.69 -26.96
CA GLN A 1100 2.92 -2.36 -27.20
C GLN A 1100 2.76 -3.88 -27.20
N LEU A 1101 1.69 -4.42 -26.59
CA LEU A 1101 1.39 -5.86 -26.61
C LEU A 1101 1.28 -6.44 -28.03
N LEU A 1102 1.01 -5.64 -29.06
CA LEU A 1102 0.97 -6.10 -30.46
C LEU A 1102 2.33 -6.09 -31.18
N ARG A 1103 3.37 -5.49 -30.60
CA ARG A 1103 4.67 -5.29 -31.27
C ARG A 1103 5.73 -6.18 -30.62
N SER A 1104 6.15 -7.26 -31.27
CA SER A 1104 7.35 -8.02 -30.87
C SER A 1104 8.60 -7.26 -31.32
N GLY A 1105 9.28 -6.59 -30.39
CA GLY A 1105 10.34 -5.61 -30.70
C GLY A 1105 11.75 -5.94 -30.24
N LYS A 1106 11.96 -6.98 -29.40
CA LYS A 1106 13.29 -7.27 -28.84
C LYS A 1106 13.86 -8.57 -29.43
N LYS A 1107 14.99 -8.48 -30.14
CA LYS A 1107 15.78 -9.66 -30.53
C LYS A 1107 16.36 -10.31 -29.26
N ALA A 1108 16.19 -11.62 -29.11
CA ALA A 1108 16.83 -12.38 -28.04
C ALA A 1108 18.36 -12.26 -28.14
N ALA A 1109 19.03 -12.03 -27.01
CA ALA A 1109 20.48 -12.02 -26.96
C ALA A 1109 21.02 -13.43 -27.25
N PRO A 1110 22.13 -13.57 -28.00
CA PRO A 1110 22.71 -14.88 -28.26
C PRO A 1110 23.22 -15.55 -26.97
N VAL A 1111 23.10 -16.87 -26.89
CA VAL A 1111 23.64 -17.67 -25.80
C VAL A 1111 25.17 -17.62 -25.84
N VAL A 1112 25.81 -17.11 -24.79
CA VAL A 1112 27.27 -17.02 -24.70
C VAL A 1112 27.77 -18.01 -23.64
N GLY A 1113 28.65 -18.92 -24.05
CA GLY A 1113 29.19 -19.98 -23.20
C GLY A 1113 28.21 -21.12 -22.95
N LYS A 1114 28.52 -21.98 -21.96
CA LYS A 1114 27.69 -23.14 -21.61
C LYS A 1114 26.27 -22.71 -21.24
N LEU A 1115 25.25 -23.34 -21.83
CA LEU A 1115 23.85 -23.08 -21.51
C LEU A 1115 23.58 -23.37 -20.02
N VAL A 1116 23.00 -22.39 -19.33
CA VAL A 1116 22.62 -22.48 -17.91
C VAL A 1116 21.10 -22.50 -17.76
N CYS A 1117 20.36 -21.73 -18.58
CA CYS A 1117 18.90 -21.68 -18.55
C CYS A 1117 18.31 -22.05 -19.91
N SER A 1118 17.68 -23.21 -20.03
CA SER A 1118 16.94 -23.62 -21.23
C SER A 1118 15.62 -22.87 -21.43
N CYS A 1119 14.98 -22.42 -20.34
CA CYS A 1119 13.72 -21.67 -20.42
C CYS A 1119 13.88 -20.34 -21.19
N ASN A 1120 14.99 -19.63 -21.01
CA ASN A 1120 15.23 -18.31 -21.60
C ASN A 1120 16.51 -18.26 -22.45
N GLN A 1121 17.09 -19.42 -22.78
CA GLN A 1121 18.31 -19.54 -23.58
C GLN A 1121 19.45 -18.65 -23.06
N VAL A 1122 19.82 -18.80 -21.79
CA VAL A 1122 20.89 -18.00 -21.16
C VAL A 1122 22.10 -18.86 -20.87
N GLY A 1123 23.28 -18.43 -21.34
CA GLY A 1123 24.56 -19.08 -21.10
C GLY A 1123 25.34 -18.47 -19.94
N ALA A 1124 26.33 -19.22 -19.44
CA ALA A 1124 27.20 -18.80 -18.33
C ALA A 1124 27.96 -17.51 -18.66
N GLY A 1125 28.35 -17.30 -19.93
CA GLY A 1125 29.01 -16.07 -20.38
C GLY A 1125 28.10 -14.85 -20.32
N ASN A 1126 26.79 -15.02 -20.60
CA ASN A 1126 25.82 -13.94 -20.43
C ASN A 1126 25.72 -13.51 -18.94
N LEU A 1127 25.68 -14.47 -18.02
CA LEU A 1127 25.62 -14.22 -16.57
C LEU A 1127 26.88 -13.52 -16.06
N LYS A 1128 28.07 -14.02 -16.44
CA LYS A 1128 29.36 -13.41 -16.06
C LYS A 1128 29.47 -11.96 -16.53
N ALA A 1129 29.00 -11.66 -17.74
CA ALA A 1129 28.99 -10.30 -18.26
C ALA A 1129 28.14 -9.35 -17.40
N LEU A 1130 26.96 -9.81 -16.95
CA LEU A 1130 26.08 -9.01 -16.08
C LEU A 1130 26.69 -8.81 -14.68
N ILE A 1131 27.32 -9.83 -14.10
CA ILE A 1131 28.00 -9.73 -12.80
C ILE A 1131 29.10 -8.65 -12.87
N LYS A 1132 29.90 -8.62 -13.94
CA LYS A 1132 30.92 -7.59 -14.16
C LYS A 1132 30.37 -6.16 -14.25
N THR A 1133 29.08 -5.99 -14.56
CA THR A 1133 28.40 -4.67 -14.56
C THR A 1133 27.82 -4.28 -13.20
N GLY A 1134 28.23 -4.95 -12.11
CA GLY A 1134 27.80 -4.66 -10.74
C GLY A 1134 26.58 -5.46 -10.26
N CYS A 1135 26.20 -6.52 -10.97
CA CYS A 1135 25.05 -7.34 -10.62
C CYS A 1135 25.44 -8.39 -9.56
N ASN A 1136 25.26 -8.06 -8.28
CA ASN A 1136 25.91 -8.78 -7.18
C ASN A 1136 24.97 -9.70 -6.38
N THR A 1137 23.68 -9.75 -6.73
CA THR A 1137 22.70 -10.60 -6.03
C THR A 1137 22.03 -11.58 -7.00
N LEU A 1138 21.62 -12.75 -6.49
CA LEU A 1138 20.96 -13.77 -7.30
C LEU A 1138 19.68 -13.23 -7.96
N ASN A 1139 18.89 -12.47 -7.20
CA ASN A 1139 17.62 -11.91 -7.69
C ASN A 1139 17.85 -10.91 -8.82
N GLU A 1140 18.77 -9.96 -8.64
CA GLU A 1140 19.09 -8.96 -9.66
C GLU A 1140 19.64 -9.64 -10.93
N LEU A 1141 20.49 -10.65 -10.77
CA LEU A 1141 21.05 -11.40 -11.88
C LEU A 1141 19.98 -12.18 -12.65
N CYS A 1142 19.03 -12.80 -11.94
CA CYS A 1142 17.89 -13.47 -12.55
C CYS A 1142 16.96 -12.47 -13.29
N GLN A 1143 16.70 -11.31 -12.70
CA GLN A 1143 15.87 -10.26 -13.32
C GLN A 1143 16.50 -9.73 -14.61
N ARG A 1144 17.79 -9.40 -14.58
CA ARG A 1144 18.49 -8.81 -15.75
C ARG A 1144 18.78 -9.82 -16.85
N SER A 1145 19.07 -11.07 -16.50
CA SER A 1145 19.36 -12.11 -17.49
C SER A 1145 18.11 -12.83 -18.01
N GLY A 1146 17.01 -12.78 -17.27
CA GLY A 1146 15.86 -13.66 -17.45
C GLY A 1146 16.09 -15.10 -16.95
N ALA A 1147 17.33 -15.52 -16.69
CA ALA A 1147 17.60 -16.87 -16.19
C ALA A 1147 16.96 -17.08 -14.80
N GLY A 1148 16.40 -18.26 -14.55
CA GLY A 1148 15.75 -18.57 -13.27
C GLY A 1148 14.34 -17.99 -13.08
N LEU A 1149 13.85 -17.14 -14.00
CA LEU A 1149 12.49 -16.56 -13.91
C LEU A 1149 11.36 -17.45 -14.45
N GLY A 1150 11.71 -18.44 -15.28
CA GLY A 1150 10.78 -19.45 -15.81
C GLY A 1150 10.52 -20.58 -14.82
N CYS A 1151 11.03 -21.78 -15.10
CA CYS A 1151 10.82 -22.93 -14.20
C CYS A 1151 11.66 -22.91 -12.91
N GLY A 1152 12.63 -21.99 -12.81
CA GLY A 1152 13.50 -21.83 -11.63
C GLY A 1152 14.63 -22.87 -11.48
N SER A 1153 14.67 -23.92 -12.29
CA SER A 1153 15.60 -25.05 -12.12
C SER A 1153 17.09 -24.68 -12.17
N CYS A 1154 17.44 -23.61 -12.90
CA CYS A 1154 18.83 -23.17 -13.08
C CYS A 1154 19.33 -22.23 -11.96
N LYS A 1155 18.47 -21.78 -11.03
CA LYS A 1155 18.86 -20.86 -9.95
C LYS A 1155 20.05 -21.33 -9.10
N PRO A 1156 20.18 -22.62 -8.72
CA PRO A 1156 21.36 -23.08 -7.98
C PRO A 1156 22.66 -22.90 -8.76
N GLU A 1157 22.66 -23.19 -10.07
CA GLU A 1157 23.82 -23.01 -10.93
C GLU A 1157 24.14 -21.52 -11.14
N ILE A 1158 23.11 -20.66 -11.27
CA ILE A 1158 23.28 -19.19 -11.32
C ILE A 1158 23.94 -18.69 -10.03
N GLN A 1159 23.48 -19.15 -8.86
CA GLN A 1159 24.02 -18.73 -7.58
C GLN A 1159 25.48 -19.18 -7.40
N LYS A 1160 25.83 -20.36 -7.92
CA LYS A 1160 27.22 -20.83 -7.96
C LYS A 1160 28.09 -19.94 -8.85
N ILE A 1161 27.64 -19.59 -10.05
CA ILE A 1161 28.36 -18.67 -10.95
C ILE A 1161 28.54 -17.31 -10.26
N LEU A 1162 27.49 -16.78 -9.63
CA LEU A 1162 27.56 -15.53 -8.90
C LEU A 1162 28.63 -15.57 -7.81
N ARG A 1163 28.62 -16.59 -6.94
CA ARG A 1163 29.62 -16.76 -5.87
C ARG A 1163 31.05 -16.86 -6.41
N LEU A 1164 31.26 -17.67 -7.46
CA LEU A 1164 32.59 -17.87 -8.03
C LEU A 1164 33.17 -16.60 -8.65
N GLU A 1165 32.32 -15.72 -9.19
CA GLU A 1165 32.76 -14.49 -9.86
C GLU A 1165 32.80 -13.28 -8.92
N THR A 1166 32.14 -13.32 -7.76
CA THR A 1166 32.23 -12.27 -6.72
C THR A 1166 33.40 -12.48 -5.76
N VAL A 1167 33.97 -13.68 -5.69
CA VAL A 1167 35.17 -13.98 -4.88
C VAL A 1167 36.48 -13.56 -5.60
N THR A 1168 36.41 -13.22 -6.90
CA THR A 1168 37.55 -12.85 -7.74
C THR A 1168 37.73 -11.33 -7.94
N VAL A 1169 37.08 -10.48 -7.13
CA VAL A 1169 37.23 -9.02 -7.14
C VAL A 1169 37.86 -8.52 -5.85
#